data_AF-A0A8B6EBG7-F1
#
_entry.id   AF-A0A8B6EBG7-F1
#
_cell.length_a   1.000
_cell.length_b   1.000
_cell.length_c   1.000
_cell.angle_alpha   90.00
_cell.angle_beta   90.00
_cell.angle_gamma   90.00
#
_symmetry.space_group_name_H-M   'P 1'
#
loop_
_entity.id
_entity.type
_entity.pdbx_description
1 polymer ?
#
loop_
_entity_poly.entity_id
_entity_poly.type
_entity_poly.pdbx_seq_one_letter_code
_entity_poly.pdbx_strand_id
1 'polypeptide(L)'
;MSTTRTQCKYNEVNAKGETPLHLAAKIKNTGGENSIENQLTKGVDVNARNKWGQTPLHYAAISGCLHNIETLIKSSGIDINSRDINGYNALQSLIAGDDGENDYVLTFGSYRLRVLSADRILDDVEMSEKSVDLRKSLQALVNAGIDVNNQTVFGDGVLHLIALRKDNPPSLKFFISNFPDIRLNLINKKNENFLHVYVPRERLEDIVKLFEWIADKFSGSTIKELSSGKDICGKTPWSLMIGNTGEYADFRNILVYAVSPDVNDNLGNTVLQQTCGNSYSYSHLEFLEYMLKVGADINAQNIYGETILSMTVDEKILKIFLKFNPDFNAKDRWGRCALLSLMTYPISDLLETLLAEVKVDVNTSDIYGSTPLHFAAYHNNEEQIKILLKYDADVNARDNLQERPLDTAKRHRSFRCIALLKEADIIEHKQTILYTRIPKLLDSTFLEIIFGFPEAIISSCIQSPQDIQTLLHLPLNLKDFMNYLLESYHIRSQKNNSEVDSVTFEVNNLVTSLCTHIGKYDSRFEMSVFPSGSMAEGTKIDRPNEFDFMLCLDKLNDITDIVMADNSMKNGFASLKFKDIPDIDEYLSFTDADGYFLPVLFLRLFSEYLKRALNEPHLWKEGNLYFNVKNKFTIRHEKPVFTFGVYWFGSVYKQLKISIDLVPAVYKRGWWPTNIDVDKIPLVSPDIKAAGCFLILQTKKLKISVDNSHCISQTCNTEDNDVDLAKKRMLRISAAPAEICLMKSLPNKFRQAYVLAKILKNVCPEIDVETKQYGLEELDMEYARPRRTKPSEFLKSYMLKNSVFYVLDELKMKNHLEDELDVFKITIKIYNFLLRFVDGVQMHMRPYFLSSDINVFEKSKELSFNKTFIFHLQREFSIKLVLGILNEKFPKECLAAEMF
;
A
#
# COMPACT_ATOMS: atom_id res chain seq x y z
N MET A 1 -67.73 23.96 -5.72
CA MET A 1 -66.31 24.32 -5.58
C MET A 1 -65.48 23.28 -6.32
N SER A 2 -64.93 23.68 -7.46
CA SER A 2 -64.12 22.84 -8.36
C SER A 2 -62.77 22.51 -7.72
N THR A 3 -62.57 21.27 -7.30
CA THR A 3 -61.26 20.71 -6.99
C THR A 3 -60.52 20.46 -8.31
N THR A 4 -59.59 21.35 -8.65
CA THR A 4 -58.55 21.07 -9.65
C THR A 4 -57.73 19.88 -9.15
N ARG A 5 -58.11 18.66 -9.55
CA ARG A 5 -57.25 17.47 -9.53
C ARG A 5 -56.00 17.83 -10.34
N THR A 6 -54.90 18.06 -9.66
CA THR A 6 -53.58 18.18 -10.24
C THR A 6 -53.35 16.96 -11.15
N GLN A 7 -53.09 17.22 -12.43
CA GLN A 7 -52.71 16.21 -13.42
C GLN A 7 -51.55 15.39 -12.82
N CYS A 8 -51.76 14.09 -12.60
CA CYS A 8 -50.73 13.21 -12.07
C CYS A 8 -49.61 13.13 -13.12
N LYS A 9 -48.42 13.67 -12.81
CA LYS A 9 -47.31 13.74 -13.76
C LYS A 9 -46.50 12.45 -13.69
N TYR A 10 -46.89 11.49 -14.51
CA TYR A 10 -46.33 10.13 -14.47
C TYR A 10 -44.83 10.00 -14.78
N ASN A 11 -44.20 11.05 -15.33
CA ASN A 11 -42.76 11.11 -15.60
C ASN A 11 -42.00 12.08 -14.68
N GLU A 12 -42.64 12.63 -13.62
CA GLU A 12 -41.88 13.40 -12.63
C GLU A 12 -40.90 12.50 -11.88
N VAL A 13 -39.71 13.05 -11.60
CA VAL A 13 -38.64 12.32 -10.93
C VAL A 13 -38.39 12.89 -9.53
N ASN A 14 -38.06 12.01 -8.58
CA ASN A 14 -37.62 12.45 -7.26
C ASN A 14 -36.14 12.90 -7.27
N ALA A 15 -35.56 13.21 -6.10
CA ALA A 15 -34.16 13.63 -5.97
C ALA A 15 -33.14 12.59 -6.50
N LYS A 16 -33.54 11.33 -6.65
CA LYS A 16 -32.76 10.21 -7.19
C LYS A 16 -32.96 9.98 -8.70
N GLY A 17 -33.78 10.80 -9.35
CA GLY A 17 -34.12 10.62 -10.77
C GLY A 17 -35.14 9.50 -10.99
N GLU A 18 -35.73 8.95 -9.93
CA GLU A 18 -36.66 7.83 -10.03
C GLU A 18 -38.06 8.33 -10.41
N THR A 19 -38.64 7.73 -11.46
CA THR A 19 -40.05 7.93 -11.82
C THR A 19 -40.98 7.07 -10.94
N PRO A 20 -42.28 7.36 -10.89
CA PRO A 20 -43.28 6.49 -10.27
C PRO A 20 -43.20 5.03 -10.76
N LEU A 21 -42.75 4.79 -11.99
CA LEU A 21 -42.60 3.45 -12.56
C LEU A 21 -41.43 2.68 -11.94
N HIS A 22 -40.33 3.35 -11.61
CA HIS A 22 -39.21 2.73 -10.87
C HIS A 22 -39.68 2.23 -9.50
N LEU A 23 -40.42 3.08 -8.78
CA LEU A 23 -40.91 2.75 -7.45
C LEU A 23 -41.94 1.61 -7.50
N ALA A 24 -42.83 1.62 -8.50
CA ALA A 24 -43.78 0.53 -8.72
C ALA A 24 -43.08 -0.80 -9.03
N ALA A 25 -42.04 -0.78 -9.89
CA ALA A 25 -41.26 -1.96 -10.27
C ALA A 25 -40.58 -2.66 -9.09
N LYS A 26 -40.24 -1.94 -8.02
CA LYS A 26 -39.62 -2.49 -6.80
C LYS A 26 -40.61 -3.17 -5.85
N ILE A 27 -41.91 -2.87 -5.96
CA ILE A 27 -42.93 -3.37 -5.03
C ILE A 27 -43.36 -4.78 -5.46
N LYS A 28 -43.09 -5.80 -4.64
CA LYS A 28 -43.30 -7.22 -4.97
C LYS A 28 -44.75 -7.72 -4.82
N ASN A 29 -45.72 -6.85 -4.62
CA ASN A 29 -47.12 -7.24 -4.40
C ASN A 29 -48.01 -6.82 -5.59
N THR A 30 -49.27 -7.29 -5.59
CA THR A 30 -50.26 -6.99 -6.63
C THR A 30 -50.53 -5.49 -6.82
N GLY A 31 -50.27 -4.67 -5.78
CA GLY A 31 -50.34 -3.22 -5.88
C GLY A 31 -49.23 -2.63 -6.76
N GLY A 32 -48.02 -3.20 -6.73
CA GLY A 32 -46.92 -2.84 -7.62
C GLY A 32 -47.23 -3.17 -9.07
N GLU A 33 -47.66 -4.41 -9.33
CA GLU A 33 -48.06 -4.90 -10.66
C GLU A 33 -49.16 -4.04 -11.29
N ASN A 34 -50.29 -3.85 -10.58
CA ASN A 34 -51.40 -3.01 -11.04
C ASN A 34 -50.96 -1.55 -11.31
N SER A 35 -49.99 -1.05 -10.54
CA SER A 35 -49.44 0.29 -10.73
C SER A 35 -48.58 0.36 -12.01
N ILE A 36 -47.77 -0.66 -12.29
CA ILE A 36 -46.99 -0.77 -13.53
C ILE A 36 -47.93 -0.77 -14.74
N GLU A 37 -48.95 -1.65 -14.76
CA GLU A 37 -49.90 -1.74 -15.88
C GLU A 37 -50.64 -0.42 -16.13
N ASN A 38 -51.13 0.22 -15.07
CA ASN A 38 -51.83 1.52 -15.17
C ASN A 38 -50.91 2.63 -15.69
N GLN A 39 -49.63 2.62 -15.31
CA GLN A 39 -48.66 3.60 -15.80
C GLN A 39 -48.30 3.34 -17.27
N LEU A 40 -48.11 2.08 -17.67
CA LEU A 40 -47.78 1.71 -19.06
C LEU A 40 -48.90 2.08 -20.04
N THR A 41 -50.17 1.90 -19.66
CA THR A 41 -51.32 2.32 -20.49
C THR A 41 -51.39 3.83 -20.75
N LYS A 42 -50.66 4.63 -19.97
CA LYS A 42 -50.62 6.10 -20.08
C LYS A 42 -49.42 6.63 -20.87
N GLY A 43 -48.64 5.75 -21.51
CA GLY A 43 -47.50 6.15 -22.33
C GLY A 43 -46.31 6.68 -21.52
N VAL A 44 -46.14 6.19 -20.29
CA VAL A 44 -44.95 6.45 -19.48
C VAL A 44 -43.72 5.88 -20.17
N ASP A 45 -42.58 6.57 -20.04
CA ASP A 45 -41.32 6.06 -20.56
C ASP A 45 -40.89 4.82 -19.76
N VAL A 46 -41.07 3.64 -20.37
CA VAL A 46 -40.72 2.34 -19.78
C VAL A 46 -39.21 2.18 -19.58
N ASN A 47 -38.41 2.93 -20.34
CA ASN A 47 -36.94 2.92 -20.28
C ASN A 47 -36.39 4.14 -19.54
N ALA A 48 -37.21 4.86 -18.79
CA ALA A 48 -36.76 6.02 -18.03
C ALA A 48 -35.54 5.65 -17.18
N ARG A 49 -34.50 6.49 -17.23
CA ARG A 49 -33.23 6.24 -16.52
C ARG A 49 -33.13 7.15 -15.31
N ASN A 50 -32.89 6.57 -14.15
CA ASN A 50 -32.59 7.34 -12.94
C ASN A 50 -31.15 7.89 -12.97
N LYS A 51 -30.72 8.54 -11.88
CA LYS A 51 -29.36 9.13 -11.77
C LYS A 51 -28.22 8.12 -11.83
N TRP A 52 -28.49 6.82 -11.73
CA TRP A 52 -27.53 5.73 -11.90
C TRP A 52 -27.71 4.99 -13.23
N GLY A 53 -28.49 5.54 -14.17
CA GLY A 53 -28.74 4.90 -15.45
C GLY A 53 -29.61 3.64 -15.36
N GLN A 54 -30.17 3.33 -14.19
CA GLN A 54 -31.03 2.17 -14.00
C GLN A 54 -32.43 2.48 -14.54
N THR A 55 -33.05 1.46 -15.12
CA THR A 55 -34.42 1.50 -15.63
C THR A 55 -35.39 0.82 -14.66
N PRO A 56 -36.72 0.97 -14.83
CA PRO A 56 -37.70 0.19 -14.08
C PRO A 56 -37.46 -1.33 -14.15
N LEU A 57 -36.95 -1.84 -15.28
CA LEU A 57 -36.59 -3.26 -15.40
C LEU A 57 -35.44 -3.66 -14.46
N HIS A 58 -34.45 -2.80 -14.26
CA HIS A 58 -33.41 -3.02 -13.25
C HIS A 58 -34.02 -3.08 -11.84
N TYR A 59 -35.01 -2.23 -11.53
CA TYR A 59 -35.67 -2.24 -10.21
C TYR A 59 -36.47 -3.53 -9.98
N ALA A 60 -37.20 -3.99 -11.00
CA ALA A 60 -37.91 -5.27 -10.96
C ALA A 60 -36.92 -6.43 -10.77
N ALA A 61 -35.81 -6.44 -11.50
CA ALA A 61 -34.73 -7.41 -11.38
C ALA A 61 -34.07 -7.41 -10.00
N ILE A 62 -33.64 -6.27 -9.47
CA ILE A 62 -33.04 -6.13 -8.12
C ILE A 62 -34.02 -6.64 -7.05
N SER A 63 -35.32 -6.40 -7.25
CA SER A 63 -36.35 -6.90 -6.35
C SER A 63 -36.63 -8.40 -6.52
N GLY A 64 -36.10 -9.08 -7.54
CA GLY A 64 -36.42 -10.48 -7.83
C GLY A 64 -37.92 -10.72 -8.05
N CYS A 65 -38.66 -9.73 -8.54
CA CYS A 65 -40.11 -9.86 -8.72
C CYS A 65 -40.44 -10.36 -10.13
N LEU A 66 -40.65 -11.68 -10.26
CA LEU A 66 -40.96 -12.35 -11.54
C LEU A 66 -42.09 -11.66 -12.31
N HIS A 67 -43.21 -11.38 -11.66
CA HIS A 67 -44.39 -10.78 -12.30
C HIS A 67 -44.06 -9.38 -12.87
N ASN A 68 -43.39 -8.52 -12.09
CA ASN A 68 -42.99 -7.19 -12.57
C ASN A 68 -42.00 -7.27 -13.75
N ILE A 69 -41.07 -8.23 -13.71
CA ILE A 69 -40.14 -8.49 -14.82
C ILE A 69 -40.92 -8.89 -16.09
N GLU A 70 -41.82 -9.86 -15.99
CA GLU A 70 -42.63 -10.32 -17.13
C GLU A 70 -43.52 -9.22 -17.71
N THR A 71 -44.14 -8.40 -16.86
CA THR A 71 -45.01 -7.30 -17.30
C THR A 71 -44.22 -6.22 -18.04
N LEU A 72 -43.04 -5.84 -17.53
CA LEU A 72 -42.17 -4.87 -18.18
C LEU A 72 -41.59 -5.38 -19.50
N ILE A 73 -41.18 -6.66 -19.57
CA ILE A 73 -40.67 -7.29 -20.80
C ILE A 73 -41.72 -7.31 -21.93
N LYS A 74 -43.01 -7.47 -21.58
CA LYS A 74 -44.11 -7.47 -22.56
C LYS A 74 -44.48 -6.07 -23.08
N SER A 75 -43.92 -5.02 -22.48
CA SER A 75 -44.27 -3.64 -22.81
C SER A 75 -43.71 -3.22 -24.17
N SER A 76 -44.50 -2.49 -24.97
CA SER A 76 -44.04 -1.96 -26.26
C SER A 76 -42.88 -0.98 -26.06
N GLY A 77 -41.79 -1.19 -26.81
CA GLY A 77 -40.62 -0.30 -26.79
C GLY A 77 -39.64 -0.52 -25.63
N ILE A 78 -39.78 -1.58 -24.83
CA ILE A 78 -38.80 -1.93 -23.80
C ILE A 78 -37.42 -2.18 -24.42
N ASP A 79 -36.39 -1.55 -23.85
CA ASP A 79 -35.00 -1.85 -24.16
C ASP A 79 -34.46 -2.87 -23.14
N ILE A 80 -34.49 -4.14 -23.52
CA ILE A 80 -34.05 -5.27 -22.68
C ILE A 80 -32.56 -5.19 -22.32
N ASN A 81 -31.76 -4.53 -23.16
CA ASN A 81 -30.30 -4.49 -23.06
C ASN A 81 -29.76 -3.18 -22.47
N SER A 82 -30.66 -2.36 -21.90
CA SER A 82 -30.26 -1.17 -21.17
C SER A 82 -29.27 -1.52 -20.06
N ARG A 83 -28.18 -0.73 -19.97
CA ARG A 83 -27.13 -0.87 -18.97
C ARG A 83 -27.15 0.29 -17.97
N ASP A 84 -26.89 0.04 -16.70
CA ASP A 84 -26.68 1.08 -15.70
C ASP A 84 -25.27 1.72 -15.81
N ILE A 85 -24.95 2.71 -14.96
CA ILE A 85 -23.63 3.39 -14.97
C ILE A 85 -22.45 2.47 -14.65
N ASN A 86 -22.69 1.32 -14.03
CA ASN A 86 -21.70 0.30 -13.75
C ASN A 86 -21.66 -0.78 -14.84
N GLY A 87 -22.45 -0.60 -15.91
CA GLY A 87 -22.54 -1.50 -17.04
C GLY A 87 -23.39 -2.74 -16.78
N TYR A 88 -24.13 -2.82 -15.66
CA TYR A 88 -25.03 -3.94 -15.37
C TYR A 88 -26.25 -3.87 -16.27
N ASN A 89 -26.69 -5.00 -16.80
CA ASN A 89 -28.03 -5.15 -17.34
C ASN A 89 -28.98 -5.75 -16.28
N ALA A 90 -30.26 -5.85 -16.61
CA ALA A 90 -31.27 -6.40 -15.70
C ALA A 90 -30.96 -7.84 -15.23
N LEU A 91 -30.37 -8.70 -16.07
CA LEU A 91 -29.97 -10.06 -15.69
C LEU A 91 -28.91 -10.04 -14.58
N GLN A 92 -27.87 -9.23 -14.75
CA GLN A 92 -26.79 -9.11 -13.77
C GLN A 92 -27.27 -8.44 -12.48
N SER A 93 -28.19 -7.47 -12.57
CA SER A 93 -28.83 -6.87 -11.39
C SER A 93 -29.71 -7.85 -10.61
N LEU A 94 -30.39 -8.78 -11.29
CA LEU A 94 -31.15 -9.86 -10.65
C LEU A 94 -30.21 -10.79 -9.85
N ILE A 95 -29.10 -11.21 -10.46
CA ILE A 95 -28.11 -12.09 -9.84
C ILE A 95 -27.44 -11.43 -8.63
N ALA A 96 -27.20 -10.12 -8.71
CA ALA A 96 -26.62 -9.35 -7.62
C ALA A 96 -27.62 -9.01 -6.49
N GLY A 97 -28.93 -9.08 -6.75
CA GLY A 97 -29.98 -8.61 -5.84
C GLY A 97 -30.70 -9.67 -5.00
N ASP A 98 -30.65 -10.96 -5.38
CA ASP A 98 -31.58 -11.99 -4.86
C ASP A 98 -31.26 -12.59 -3.47
N ASP A 99 -30.12 -12.27 -2.86
CA ASP A 99 -29.75 -12.91 -1.60
C ASP A 99 -30.22 -12.11 -0.37
N GLY A 100 -31.39 -12.49 0.14
CA GLY A 100 -31.91 -12.03 1.42
C GLY A 100 -30.88 -12.20 2.55
N GLU A 101 -30.65 -11.10 3.28
CA GLU A 101 -29.80 -10.99 4.48
C GLU A 101 -28.29 -11.14 4.31
N ASN A 102 -27.73 -11.11 3.10
CA ASN A 102 -26.29 -10.88 2.98
C ASN A 102 -26.02 -9.73 2.03
N ASP A 103 -25.30 -8.76 2.58
CA ASP A 103 -24.62 -7.68 1.91
C ASP A 103 -23.61 -8.29 0.92
N TYR A 104 -24.05 -8.72 -0.28
CA TYR A 104 -23.17 -9.10 -1.39
C TYR A 104 -22.62 -7.84 -2.08
N VAL A 105 -21.97 -7.04 -1.26
CA VAL A 105 -20.59 -6.62 -1.46
C VAL A 105 -19.88 -7.42 -2.57
N LEU A 106 -19.77 -6.86 -3.77
CA LEU A 106 -18.80 -7.32 -4.77
C LEU A 106 -17.40 -6.87 -4.34
N THR A 107 -16.80 -7.67 -3.45
CA THR A 107 -15.40 -7.56 -3.04
C THR A 107 -14.48 -8.07 -4.16
N PHE A 108 -14.08 -7.18 -5.06
CA PHE A 108 -12.83 -7.29 -5.81
C PHE A 108 -11.64 -6.88 -4.94
N GLY A 109 -10.75 -7.83 -4.65
CA GLY A 109 -9.45 -7.61 -3.99
C GLY A 109 -9.18 -8.66 -2.91
N SER A 110 -8.22 -9.54 -3.19
CA SER A 110 -7.75 -10.66 -2.36
C SER A 110 -7.40 -10.34 -0.90
N TYR A 111 -7.69 -11.33 -0.03
CA TYR A 111 -7.30 -11.54 1.37
C TYR A 111 -8.12 -10.86 2.49
N ARG A 112 -9.13 -11.59 2.99
CA ARG A 112 -9.17 -11.95 4.41
C ARG A 112 -9.93 -13.26 4.67
N LEU A 113 -9.22 -14.22 5.23
CA LEU A 113 -9.74 -15.38 5.96
C LEU A 113 -10.22 -14.93 7.34
N ARG A 114 -11.45 -15.34 7.73
CA ARG A 114 -11.67 -16.04 9.00
C ARG A 114 -12.94 -16.88 8.92
N VAL A 115 -12.70 -18.19 8.92
CA VAL A 115 -13.59 -19.25 9.40
C VAL A 115 -14.33 -18.80 10.66
N LEU A 116 -15.63 -19.05 10.70
CA LEU A 116 -16.56 -19.32 11.82
C LEU A 116 -17.98 -19.10 11.22
N SER A 117 -18.87 -20.07 11.08
CA SER A 117 -19.00 -21.41 11.62
C SER A 117 -19.44 -22.36 10.50
N ALA A 118 -18.78 -23.53 10.46
CA ALA A 118 -19.40 -24.73 9.95
C ALA A 118 -20.67 -24.96 10.77
N ASP A 119 -21.83 -24.80 10.13
CA ASP A 119 -23.00 -25.60 10.43
C ASP A 119 -23.72 -25.89 9.12
N ARG A 120 -23.75 -27.19 8.84
CA ARG A 120 -24.55 -28.03 7.95
C ARG A 120 -25.62 -27.38 7.06
N ILE A 121 -25.95 -28.16 6.02
CA ILE A 121 -27.10 -28.11 5.11
C ILE A 121 -26.68 -27.39 3.82
N LEU A 122 -26.39 -28.10 2.73
CA LEU A 122 -27.38 -28.77 1.90
C LEU A 122 -26.79 -30.00 1.18
N ASP A 123 -26.77 -31.13 1.87
CA ASP A 123 -27.06 -32.39 1.19
C ASP A 123 -28.58 -32.41 0.96
N ASP A 124 -29.03 -32.57 -0.28
CA ASP A 124 -30.35 -33.07 -0.67
C ASP A 124 -31.64 -32.38 -0.15
N VAL A 125 -31.74 -31.04 -0.08
CA VAL A 125 -33.01 -30.39 0.31
C VAL A 125 -33.63 -29.55 -0.81
N GLU A 126 -34.80 -30.03 -1.25
CA GLU A 126 -35.97 -29.35 -1.84
C GLU A 126 -35.82 -27.94 -2.43
N MET A 127 -36.34 -27.80 -3.65
CA MET A 127 -36.52 -26.53 -4.36
C MET A 127 -37.37 -25.54 -3.53
N SER A 128 -36.73 -24.59 -2.87
CA SER A 128 -37.44 -23.48 -2.25
C SER A 128 -38.16 -22.65 -3.32
N GLU A 129 -39.35 -22.13 -3.02
CA GLU A 129 -40.17 -21.32 -3.94
C GLU A 129 -39.39 -20.10 -4.49
N LYS A 130 -38.49 -19.51 -3.68
CA LYS A 130 -37.57 -18.44 -4.11
C LYS A 130 -36.59 -18.89 -5.21
N SER A 131 -36.04 -20.10 -5.11
CA SER A 131 -35.15 -20.65 -6.13
C SER A 131 -35.87 -20.93 -7.46
N VAL A 132 -37.19 -21.17 -7.42
CA VAL A 132 -38.03 -21.37 -8.60
C VAL A 132 -38.31 -20.04 -9.30
N ASP A 133 -38.66 -18.99 -8.56
CA ASP A 133 -38.95 -17.67 -9.12
C ASP A 133 -37.70 -16.99 -9.69
N LEU A 134 -36.53 -17.17 -9.07
CA LEU A 134 -35.26 -16.72 -9.66
C LEU A 134 -35.02 -17.38 -11.01
N ARG A 135 -35.12 -18.72 -11.10
CA ARG A 135 -34.90 -19.46 -12.35
C ARG A 135 -35.88 -19.04 -13.45
N LYS A 136 -37.16 -18.84 -13.11
CA LYS A 136 -38.16 -18.32 -14.05
C LYS A 136 -37.83 -16.90 -14.50
N SER A 137 -37.40 -16.03 -13.60
CA SER A 137 -37.04 -14.64 -13.90
C SER A 137 -35.83 -14.57 -14.84
N LEU A 138 -34.83 -15.42 -14.58
CA LEU A 138 -33.67 -15.59 -15.45
C LEU A 138 -34.10 -16.05 -16.86
N GLN A 139 -34.93 -17.09 -16.93
CA GLN A 139 -35.42 -17.60 -18.21
C GLN A 139 -36.26 -16.55 -18.97
N ALA A 140 -37.09 -15.78 -18.27
CA ALA A 140 -37.91 -14.72 -18.86
C ALA A 140 -37.03 -13.64 -19.51
N LEU A 141 -35.99 -13.18 -18.81
CA LEU A 141 -35.04 -12.18 -19.33
C LEU A 141 -34.26 -12.72 -20.55
N VAL A 142 -33.79 -13.97 -20.50
CA VAL A 142 -33.06 -14.60 -21.62
C VAL A 142 -33.96 -14.81 -22.82
N ASN A 143 -35.19 -15.31 -22.62
CA ASN A 143 -36.17 -15.47 -23.69
C ASN A 143 -36.57 -14.13 -24.33
N ALA A 144 -36.47 -13.03 -23.57
CA ALA A 144 -36.68 -11.68 -24.07
C ALA A 144 -35.50 -11.11 -24.89
N GLY A 145 -34.41 -11.86 -25.03
CA GLY A 145 -33.24 -11.47 -25.80
C GLY A 145 -32.26 -10.57 -25.04
N ILE A 146 -32.19 -10.69 -23.70
CA ILE A 146 -31.14 -10.02 -22.93
C ILE A 146 -29.76 -10.59 -23.30
N ASP A 147 -28.76 -9.73 -23.42
CA ASP A 147 -27.37 -10.15 -23.64
C ASP A 147 -26.80 -10.80 -22.38
N VAL A 148 -26.75 -12.12 -22.39
CA VAL A 148 -26.18 -12.94 -21.31
C VAL A 148 -24.66 -12.77 -21.16
N ASN A 149 -23.98 -12.24 -22.17
CA ASN A 149 -22.53 -12.02 -22.20
C ASN A 149 -22.15 -10.54 -21.97
N ASN A 150 -23.11 -9.68 -21.60
CA ASN A 150 -22.84 -8.29 -21.26
C ASN A 150 -21.75 -8.19 -20.18
N GLN A 151 -20.86 -7.21 -20.34
CA GLN A 151 -19.78 -6.95 -19.39
C GLN A 151 -20.02 -5.65 -18.62
N THR A 152 -19.75 -5.69 -17.32
CA THR A 152 -19.73 -4.49 -16.48
C THR A 152 -18.60 -3.54 -16.90
N VAL A 153 -18.51 -2.36 -16.28
CA VAL A 153 -17.38 -1.43 -16.48
C VAL A 153 -16.01 -2.04 -16.11
N PHE A 154 -16.01 -3.11 -15.30
CA PHE A 154 -14.82 -3.90 -14.93
C PHE A 154 -14.60 -5.12 -15.83
N GLY A 155 -15.47 -5.36 -16.80
CA GLY A 155 -15.40 -6.53 -17.68
C GLY A 155 -16.05 -7.79 -17.11
N ASP A 156 -16.67 -7.74 -15.92
CA ASP A 156 -17.26 -8.93 -15.33
C ASP A 156 -18.51 -9.35 -16.10
N GLY A 157 -18.55 -10.62 -16.51
CA GLY A 157 -19.73 -11.22 -17.10
C GLY A 157 -20.62 -11.88 -16.05
N VAL A 158 -21.71 -12.47 -16.52
CA VAL A 158 -22.68 -13.15 -15.66
C VAL A 158 -22.04 -14.28 -14.82
N LEU A 159 -21.11 -15.06 -15.39
CA LEU A 159 -20.45 -16.16 -14.69
C LEU A 159 -19.48 -15.67 -13.60
N HIS A 160 -18.80 -14.53 -13.81
CA HIS A 160 -17.98 -13.90 -12.76
C HIS A 160 -18.83 -13.50 -11.56
N LEU A 161 -20.00 -12.93 -11.81
CA LEU A 161 -20.93 -12.53 -10.74
C LEU A 161 -21.51 -13.74 -10.01
N ILE A 162 -21.88 -14.81 -10.73
CA ILE A 162 -22.38 -16.05 -10.11
C ILE A 162 -21.29 -16.70 -9.25
N ALA A 163 -20.04 -16.71 -9.70
CA ALA A 163 -18.91 -17.25 -8.93
C ALA A 163 -18.71 -16.58 -7.57
N LEU A 164 -19.26 -15.36 -7.36
CA LEU A 164 -19.20 -14.62 -6.11
C LEU A 164 -20.34 -14.96 -5.13
N ARG A 165 -21.35 -15.72 -5.55
CA ARG A 165 -22.49 -16.12 -4.72
C ARG A 165 -22.14 -17.26 -3.78
N LYS A 166 -22.81 -17.37 -2.62
CA LYS A 166 -22.63 -18.52 -1.70
C LYS A 166 -23.19 -19.83 -2.26
N ASP A 167 -24.14 -19.77 -3.20
CA ASP A 167 -24.76 -20.93 -3.86
C ASP A 167 -24.13 -21.22 -5.23
N ASN A 168 -22.86 -20.84 -5.43
CA ASN A 168 -22.24 -20.82 -6.74
C ASN A 168 -22.19 -22.17 -7.48
N PRO A 169 -22.07 -23.38 -6.88
CA PRO A 169 -21.91 -24.58 -7.71
C PRO A 169 -23.20 -24.98 -8.45
N PRO A 170 -24.39 -25.05 -7.80
CA PRO A 170 -25.67 -25.27 -8.49
C PRO A 170 -26.02 -24.17 -9.49
N SER A 171 -25.75 -22.90 -9.15
CA SER A 171 -26.07 -21.76 -10.01
C SER A 171 -25.21 -21.76 -11.29
N LEU A 172 -23.90 -22.01 -11.18
CA LEU A 172 -23.03 -22.16 -12.35
C LEU A 172 -23.51 -23.31 -13.25
N LYS A 173 -23.79 -24.49 -12.67
CA LYS A 173 -24.28 -25.64 -13.44
C LYS A 173 -25.60 -25.34 -14.15
N PHE A 174 -26.53 -24.65 -13.48
CA PHE A 174 -27.80 -24.26 -14.08
C PHE A 174 -27.61 -23.33 -15.28
N PHE A 175 -26.87 -22.24 -15.13
CA PHE A 175 -26.66 -21.27 -16.21
C PHE A 175 -25.96 -21.90 -17.41
N ILE A 176 -24.88 -22.65 -17.16
CA ILE A 176 -24.10 -23.31 -18.21
C ILE A 176 -24.95 -24.35 -18.96
N SER A 177 -25.88 -25.03 -18.27
CA SER A 177 -26.74 -26.04 -18.91
C SER A 177 -27.92 -25.47 -19.70
N ASN A 178 -28.44 -24.31 -19.30
CA ASN A 178 -29.69 -23.76 -19.84
C ASN A 178 -29.47 -22.60 -20.83
N PHE A 179 -28.28 -22.02 -20.87
CA PHE A 179 -27.95 -20.88 -21.73
C PHE A 179 -26.75 -21.22 -22.63
N PRO A 180 -26.96 -21.88 -23.78
CA PRO A 180 -25.88 -22.39 -24.64
C PRO A 180 -24.98 -21.28 -25.23
N ASP A 181 -25.50 -20.06 -25.35
CA ASP A 181 -24.75 -18.90 -25.88
C ASP A 181 -23.77 -18.28 -24.85
N ILE A 182 -23.74 -18.80 -23.62
CA ILE A 182 -22.88 -18.27 -22.56
C ILE A 182 -21.40 -18.53 -22.84
N ARG A 183 -20.57 -17.50 -22.77
CA ARG A 183 -19.13 -17.60 -23.02
C ARG A 183 -18.38 -17.98 -21.75
N LEU A 184 -17.97 -19.25 -21.65
CA LEU A 184 -17.17 -19.75 -20.52
C LEU A 184 -15.80 -19.07 -20.39
N ASN A 185 -15.18 -18.70 -21.53
CA ASN A 185 -13.85 -18.10 -21.60
C ASN A 185 -13.87 -16.57 -21.59
N LEU A 186 -15.01 -15.95 -21.29
CA LEU A 186 -15.10 -14.49 -21.15
C LEU A 186 -14.13 -14.02 -20.06
N ILE A 187 -13.32 -13.01 -20.38
CA ILE A 187 -12.35 -12.41 -19.45
C ILE A 187 -12.74 -10.98 -19.07
N ASN A 188 -12.57 -10.63 -17.80
CA ASN A 188 -12.77 -9.27 -17.31
C ASN A 188 -11.52 -8.39 -17.56
N LYS A 189 -11.53 -7.13 -17.11
CA LYS A 189 -10.38 -6.21 -17.26
C LYS A 189 -9.13 -6.64 -16.47
N LYS A 190 -9.25 -7.64 -15.60
CA LYS A 190 -8.13 -8.30 -14.91
C LYS A 190 -7.63 -9.54 -15.64
N ASN A 191 -8.11 -9.80 -16.86
CA ASN A 191 -7.88 -11.04 -17.61
C ASN A 191 -8.36 -12.29 -16.85
N GLU A 192 -9.25 -12.15 -15.88
CA GLU A 192 -9.81 -13.27 -15.14
C GLU A 192 -10.99 -13.83 -15.91
N ASN A 193 -11.07 -15.15 -16.07
CA ASN A 193 -12.33 -15.85 -16.33
C ASN A 193 -13.04 -16.20 -15.01
N PHE A 194 -14.24 -16.77 -15.09
CA PHE A 194 -15.02 -17.07 -13.88
C PHE A 194 -14.32 -18.04 -12.91
N LEU A 195 -13.43 -18.93 -13.39
CA LEU A 195 -12.68 -19.84 -12.52
C LEU A 195 -11.66 -19.11 -11.64
N HIS A 196 -11.05 -18.03 -12.13
CA HIS A 196 -10.17 -17.19 -11.30
C HIS A 196 -10.92 -16.58 -10.12
N VAL A 197 -12.22 -16.31 -10.29
CA VAL A 197 -13.09 -15.74 -9.26
C VAL A 197 -13.63 -16.82 -8.33
N TYR A 198 -14.02 -17.97 -8.88
CA TYR A 198 -14.59 -19.10 -8.16
C TYR A 198 -13.58 -19.79 -7.24
N VAL A 199 -12.41 -20.17 -7.78
CA VAL A 199 -11.39 -20.97 -7.08
C VAL A 199 -10.98 -20.40 -5.70
N PRO A 200 -10.68 -19.10 -5.56
CA PRO A 200 -10.23 -18.54 -4.28
C PRO A 200 -11.32 -18.47 -3.20
N ARG A 201 -12.55 -18.91 -3.47
CA ARG A 201 -13.69 -18.80 -2.55
C ARG A 201 -14.28 -20.15 -2.15
N GLU A 202 -13.89 -21.21 -2.84
CA GLU A 202 -14.48 -22.52 -2.71
C GLU A 202 -13.55 -23.55 -2.11
N ARG A 203 -14.16 -24.62 -1.59
CA ARG A 203 -13.43 -25.79 -1.11
C ARG A 203 -12.92 -26.60 -2.28
N LEU A 204 -11.77 -27.27 -2.09
CA LEU A 204 -11.13 -28.06 -3.13
C LEU A 204 -12.06 -29.14 -3.70
N GLU A 205 -12.85 -29.79 -2.84
CA GLU A 205 -13.82 -30.82 -3.24
C GLU A 205 -14.87 -30.29 -4.22
N ASP A 206 -15.38 -29.07 -3.98
CA ASP A 206 -16.41 -28.46 -4.82
C ASP A 206 -15.83 -27.96 -6.14
N ILE A 207 -14.58 -27.48 -6.12
CA ILE A 207 -13.81 -27.18 -7.32
C ILE A 207 -13.64 -28.42 -8.19
N VAL A 208 -13.22 -29.54 -7.60
CA VAL A 208 -13.04 -30.82 -8.31
C VAL A 208 -14.37 -31.29 -8.91
N LYS A 209 -15.46 -31.28 -8.13
CA LYS A 209 -16.80 -31.65 -8.63
C LYS A 209 -17.28 -30.77 -9.78
N LEU A 210 -16.95 -29.47 -9.76
CA LEU A 210 -17.29 -28.57 -10.86
C LEU A 210 -16.42 -28.89 -12.10
N PHE A 211 -15.12 -29.15 -11.92
CA PHE A 211 -14.21 -29.48 -13.01
C PHE A 211 -14.60 -30.80 -13.68
N GLU A 212 -14.91 -31.84 -12.89
CA GLU A 212 -15.42 -33.13 -13.37
C GLU A 212 -16.69 -32.93 -14.19
N TRP A 213 -17.63 -32.12 -13.69
CA TRP A 213 -18.89 -31.82 -14.38
C TRP A 213 -18.67 -31.05 -15.69
N ILE A 214 -17.78 -30.05 -15.71
CA ILE A 214 -17.44 -29.32 -16.94
C ILE A 214 -16.76 -30.27 -17.94
N ALA A 215 -15.88 -31.16 -17.48
CA ALA A 215 -15.19 -32.13 -18.33
C ALA A 215 -16.11 -33.25 -18.86
N ASP A 216 -17.23 -33.54 -18.19
CA ASP A 216 -18.29 -34.44 -18.68
C ASP A 216 -19.18 -33.75 -19.73
N LYS A 217 -19.56 -32.49 -19.49
CA LYS A 217 -20.45 -31.72 -20.39
C LYS A 217 -19.76 -31.15 -21.62
N PHE A 218 -18.49 -30.82 -21.48
CA PHE A 218 -17.65 -30.23 -22.53
C PHE A 218 -16.42 -31.12 -22.75
N SER A 219 -15.59 -30.80 -23.73
CA SER A 219 -14.34 -31.52 -23.92
C SER A 219 -13.37 -31.32 -22.74
N GLY A 220 -12.54 -32.32 -22.41
CA GLY A 220 -11.45 -32.16 -21.45
C GLY A 220 -10.44 -31.05 -21.82
N SER A 221 -10.38 -30.62 -23.09
CA SER A 221 -9.61 -29.44 -23.51
C SER A 221 -10.20 -28.11 -22.99
N THR A 222 -11.50 -28.03 -22.75
CA THR A 222 -12.17 -26.80 -22.28
C THR A 222 -11.72 -26.44 -20.88
N ILE A 223 -11.69 -27.39 -19.95
CA ILE A 223 -11.23 -27.11 -18.57
C ILE A 223 -9.74 -26.76 -18.55
N LYS A 224 -8.95 -27.37 -19.43
CA LYS A 224 -7.53 -27.04 -19.60
C LYS A 224 -7.34 -25.61 -20.07
N GLU A 225 -8.08 -25.15 -21.08
CA GLU A 225 -8.03 -23.77 -21.58
C GLU A 225 -8.43 -22.78 -20.47
N LEU A 226 -9.55 -23.03 -19.78
CA LEU A 226 -10.01 -22.15 -18.70
C LEU A 226 -9.02 -22.10 -17.54
N SER A 227 -8.38 -23.23 -17.19
CA SER A 227 -7.45 -23.34 -16.06
C SER A 227 -6.04 -22.85 -16.38
N SER A 228 -5.73 -22.53 -17.63
CA SER A 228 -4.39 -22.08 -18.08
C SER A 228 -4.34 -20.60 -18.47
N GLY A 229 -5.48 -19.93 -18.63
CA GLY A 229 -5.55 -18.48 -18.81
C GLY A 229 -4.90 -17.74 -17.64
N LYS A 230 -4.12 -16.70 -17.94
CA LYS A 230 -3.40 -15.89 -16.96
C LYS A 230 -4.13 -14.57 -16.70
N ASP A 231 -4.33 -14.23 -15.43
CA ASP A 231 -4.78 -12.91 -14.99
C ASP A 231 -3.69 -11.84 -15.21
N ILE A 232 -3.99 -10.59 -14.82
CA ILE A 232 -3.05 -9.46 -14.89
C ILE A 232 -1.77 -9.63 -14.04
N CYS A 233 -1.76 -10.56 -13.08
CA CYS A 233 -0.58 -10.91 -12.30
C CYS A 233 0.15 -12.14 -12.89
N GLY A 234 -0.37 -12.74 -13.96
CA GLY A 234 0.15 -13.97 -14.54
C GLY A 234 -0.34 -15.24 -13.84
N LYS A 235 -1.24 -15.13 -12.87
CA LYS A 235 -1.78 -16.27 -12.14
C LYS A 235 -2.87 -16.93 -12.95
N THR A 236 -2.89 -18.24 -12.94
CA THR A 236 -3.96 -19.05 -13.53
C THR A 236 -4.92 -19.51 -12.43
N PRO A 237 -6.14 -19.97 -12.76
CA PRO A 237 -7.02 -20.61 -11.78
C PRO A 237 -6.31 -21.79 -11.09
N TRP A 238 -5.48 -22.51 -11.84
CA TRP A 238 -4.60 -23.54 -11.28
C TRP A 238 -3.66 -23.00 -10.20
N SER A 239 -2.87 -21.95 -10.48
CA SER A 239 -1.96 -21.39 -9.46
C SER A 239 -2.70 -20.78 -8.27
N LEU A 240 -3.93 -20.28 -8.48
CA LEU A 240 -4.75 -19.71 -7.42
C LEU A 240 -5.29 -20.77 -6.45
N MET A 241 -5.57 -22.00 -6.92
CA MET A 241 -6.00 -23.11 -6.05
C MET A 241 -4.97 -23.36 -4.95
N ILE A 242 -3.68 -23.31 -5.30
CA ILE A 242 -2.57 -23.58 -4.38
C ILE A 242 -2.47 -22.53 -3.26
N GLY A 243 -2.80 -21.27 -3.56
CA GLY A 243 -2.75 -20.18 -2.58
C GLY A 243 -3.89 -20.18 -1.55
N ASN A 244 -4.91 -21.02 -1.73
CA ASN A 244 -6.15 -21.00 -0.95
C ASN A 244 -6.34 -22.20 0.00
N THR A 245 -5.42 -23.18 -0.01
CA THR A 245 -5.59 -24.42 0.77
C THR A 245 -5.09 -24.31 2.21
N GLY A 246 -5.91 -23.67 3.05
CA GLY A 246 -5.97 -24.05 4.45
C GLY A 246 -6.84 -25.30 4.58
N GLU A 247 -6.19 -26.47 4.74
CA GLU A 247 -6.75 -27.82 5.02
C GLU A 247 -7.02 -28.77 3.82
N TYR A 248 -6.13 -29.78 3.72
CA TYR A 248 -6.17 -31.17 3.19
C TYR A 248 -6.88 -31.61 1.88
N ALA A 249 -6.28 -32.69 1.30
CA ALA A 249 -6.79 -33.75 0.39
C ALA A 249 -6.59 -33.62 -1.15
N ASP A 250 -5.65 -34.42 -1.68
CA ASP A 250 -5.50 -34.93 -3.06
C ASP A 250 -5.59 -33.94 -4.25
N PHE A 251 -4.62 -33.00 -4.34
CA PHE A 251 -4.31 -32.26 -5.59
C PHE A 251 -4.07 -33.17 -6.82
N ARG A 252 -3.86 -34.48 -6.60
CA ARG A 252 -3.73 -35.51 -7.64
C ARG A 252 -4.91 -35.50 -8.62
N ASN A 253 -6.13 -35.33 -8.12
CA ASN A 253 -7.34 -35.35 -8.95
C ASN A 253 -7.44 -34.12 -9.86
N ILE A 254 -6.80 -33.01 -9.47
CA ILE A 254 -6.80 -31.77 -10.27
C ILE A 254 -5.74 -31.83 -11.36
N LEU A 255 -4.58 -32.44 -11.08
CA LEU A 255 -3.53 -32.63 -12.08
C LEU A 255 -3.98 -33.51 -13.26
N VAL A 256 -5.01 -34.34 -13.09
CA VAL A 256 -5.64 -35.11 -14.18
C VAL A 256 -6.15 -34.19 -15.30
N TYR A 257 -6.50 -32.94 -14.99
CA TYR A 257 -6.88 -31.93 -15.98
C TYR A 257 -5.69 -31.31 -16.74
N ALA A 258 -4.50 -31.91 -16.65
CA ALA A 258 -3.32 -31.69 -17.46
C ALA A 258 -2.80 -30.23 -17.49
N VAL A 259 -2.82 -29.57 -16.33
CA VAL A 259 -2.11 -28.30 -16.14
C VAL A 259 -0.64 -28.60 -15.82
N SER A 260 0.28 -27.94 -16.51
CA SER A 260 1.72 -28.12 -16.28
C SER A 260 2.08 -27.80 -14.82
N PRO A 261 2.92 -28.62 -14.14
CA PRO A 261 3.40 -28.27 -12.81
C PRO A 261 4.28 -27.00 -12.79
N ASP A 262 4.86 -26.65 -13.95
CA ASP A 262 5.75 -25.51 -14.13
C ASP A 262 5.06 -24.25 -14.66
N VAL A 263 3.72 -24.16 -14.52
CA VAL A 263 3.02 -22.90 -14.77
C VAL A 263 3.63 -21.81 -13.90
N ASN A 264 3.92 -20.67 -14.53
CA ASN A 264 4.57 -19.53 -13.90
C ASN A 264 3.73 -18.25 -13.97
N ASP A 265 3.97 -17.34 -13.04
CA ASP A 265 3.41 -15.99 -13.10
C ASP A 265 4.13 -15.12 -14.15
N ASN A 266 3.79 -13.84 -14.25
CA ASN A 266 4.45 -12.95 -15.21
C ASN A 266 5.93 -12.70 -14.87
N LEU A 267 6.31 -12.84 -13.61
CA LEU A 267 7.71 -12.73 -13.17
C LEU A 267 8.46 -14.06 -13.32
N GLY A 268 7.84 -15.09 -13.93
CA GLY A 268 8.46 -16.39 -14.15
C GLY A 268 8.51 -17.27 -12.91
N ASN A 269 7.87 -16.90 -11.79
CA ASN A 269 7.84 -17.76 -10.61
C ASN A 269 6.90 -18.94 -10.85
N THR A 270 7.43 -20.15 -10.79
CA THR A 270 6.65 -21.39 -10.84
C THR A 270 5.75 -21.53 -9.62
N VAL A 271 4.79 -22.44 -9.70
CA VAL A 271 3.96 -22.85 -8.56
C VAL A 271 4.79 -23.21 -7.32
N LEU A 272 5.91 -23.93 -7.50
CA LEU A 272 6.81 -24.26 -6.39
C LEU A 272 7.35 -22.99 -5.72
N GLN A 273 7.81 -22.02 -6.52
CA GLN A 273 8.37 -20.74 -6.07
C GLN A 273 7.34 -19.88 -5.34
N GLN A 274 6.12 -19.82 -5.85
CA GLN A 274 5.01 -19.11 -5.21
C GLN A 274 4.63 -19.74 -3.86
N THR A 275 4.71 -21.06 -3.75
CA THR A 275 4.34 -21.81 -2.52
C THR A 275 5.38 -21.62 -1.41
N CYS A 276 6.67 -21.64 -1.74
CA CYS A 276 7.75 -21.43 -0.76
C CYS A 276 7.80 -20.01 -0.19
N GLY A 277 7.11 -19.04 -0.80
CA GLY A 277 7.05 -17.66 -0.32
C GLY A 277 6.04 -17.40 0.81
N ASN A 278 5.15 -18.36 1.15
CA ASN A 278 4.01 -18.17 2.05
C ASN A 278 4.12 -18.98 3.37
N SER A 279 3.38 -18.58 4.41
CA SER A 279 3.41 -19.17 5.77
C SER A 279 2.89 -20.62 5.84
N TYR A 280 3.53 -21.47 6.64
CA TYR A 280 3.45 -22.93 6.51
C TYR A 280 2.43 -23.64 7.42
N SER A 281 1.68 -24.56 6.82
CA SER A 281 1.04 -25.72 7.47
C SER A 281 1.68 -27.02 6.96
N TYR A 282 1.51 -28.15 7.66
CA TYR A 282 2.01 -29.47 7.23
C TYR A 282 1.56 -29.86 5.80
N SER A 283 0.36 -29.45 5.39
CA SER A 283 -0.18 -29.75 4.06
C SER A 283 0.61 -29.11 2.90
N HIS A 284 1.33 -28.01 3.14
CA HIS A 284 2.18 -27.39 2.11
C HIS A 284 3.41 -28.24 1.78
N LEU A 285 3.94 -28.98 2.76
CA LEU A 285 5.11 -29.84 2.58
C LEU A 285 4.79 -31.05 1.68
N GLU A 286 3.64 -31.69 1.92
CA GLU A 286 3.16 -32.82 1.09
C GLU A 286 2.93 -32.40 -0.36
N PHE A 287 2.36 -31.21 -0.56
CA PHE A 287 2.17 -30.63 -1.88
C PHE A 287 3.50 -30.43 -2.62
N LEU A 288 4.48 -29.78 -1.99
CA LEU A 288 5.81 -29.56 -2.58
C LEU A 288 6.49 -30.87 -2.97
N GLU A 289 6.48 -31.87 -2.07
CA GLU A 289 7.08 -33.18 -2.34
C GLU A 289 6.35 -33.90 -3.48
N TYR A 290 5.03 -33.79 -3.57
CA TYR A 290 4.25 -34.40 -4.65
C TYR A 290 4.49 -33.72 -6.01
N MET A 291 4.51 -32.39 -6.06
CA MET A 291 4.81 -31.63 -7.27
C MET A 291 6.16 -32.02 -7.89
N LEU A 292 7.18 -32.21 -7.05
CA LEU A 292 8.49 -32.70 -7.48
C LEU A 292 8.43 -34.15 -7.99
N LYS A 293 7.64 -35.03 -7.35
CA LYS A 293 7.43 -36.42 -7.83
C LYS A 293 6.75 -36.50 -9.19
N VAL A 294 5.84 -35.57 -9.50
CA VAL A 294 5.17 -35.51 -10.81
C VAL A 294 5.99 -34.77 -11.88
N GLY A 295 7.20 -34.32 -11.55
CA GLY A 295 8.16 -33.77 -12.52
C GLY A 295 8.24 -32.26 -12.59
N ALA A 296 7.79 -31.52 -11.57
CA ALA A 296 8.07 -30.08 -11.46
C ALA A 296 9.58 -29.81 -11.47
N ASP A 297 10.02 -28.84 -12.24
CA ASP A 297 11.44 -28.49 -12.36
C ASP A 297 11.92 -27.69 -11.13
N ILE A 298 12.72 -28.36 -10.29
CA ILE A 298 13.31 -27.77 -9.09
C ILE A 298 14.34 -26.68 -9.41
N ASN A 299 14.91 -26.69 -10.62
CA ASN A 299 15.93 -25.75 -11.07
C ASN A 299 15.36 -24.66 -12.00
N ALA A 300 14.04 -24.58 -12.16
CA ALA A 300 13.39 -23.54 -12.95
C ALA A 300 13.80 -22.14 -12.45
N GLN A 301 14.21 -21.29 -13.39
CA GLN A 301 14.63 -19.92 -13.12
C GLN A 301 13.53 -18.92 -13.47
N ASN A 302 13.24 -17.99 -12.56
CA ASN A 302 12.35 -16.87 -12.83
C ASN A 302 13.06 -15.79 -13.69
N ILE A 303 12.41 -14.64 -13.95
CA ILE A 303 13.01 -13.58 -14.78
C ILE A 303 14.31 -12.99 -14.19
N TYR A 304 14.59 -13.23 -12.91
CA TYR A 304 15.80 -12.80 -12.22
C TYR A 304 16.90 -13.85 -12.23
N GLY A 305 16.67 -15.04 -12.79
CA GLY A 305 17.59 -16.19 -12.69
C GLY A 305 17.51 -16.92 -11.34
N GLU A 306 16.55 -16.58 -10.49
CA GLU A 306 16.40 -17.20 -9.17
C GLU A 306 15.72 -18.58 -9.28
N THR A 307 16.30 -19.56 -8.58
CA THR A 307 15.70 -20.90 -8.42
C THR A 307 14.90 -20.98 -7.12
N ILE A 308 14.17 -22.09 -6.92
CA ILE A 308 13.41 -22.32 -5.68
C ILE A 308 14.27 -22.25 -4.41
N LEU A 309 15.53 -22.71 -4.49
CA LEU A 309 16.46 -22.72 -3.37
C LEU A 309 16.79 -21.31 -2.89
N SER A 310 16.94 -20.36 -3.82
CA SER A 310 17.23 -18.96 -3.50
C SER A 310 16.12 -18.27 -2.70
N MET A 311 14.90 -18.81 -2.77
CA MET A 311 13.71 -18.27 -2.11
C MET A 311 13.37 -18.99 -0.79
N THR A 312 14.00 -20.14 -0.54
CA THR A 312 13.72 -21.04 0.58
C THR A 312 14.17 -20.43 1.91
N VAL A 313 13.27 -20.38 2.88
CA VAL A 313 13.49 -19.79 4.21
C VAL A 313 13.09 -20.73 5.34
N ASP A 314 12.81 -22.00 5.02
CA ASP A 314 12.36 -23.02 5.98
C ASP A 314 13.20 -24.30 5.85
N GLU A 315 13.66 -24.82 6.98
CA GLU A 315 14.51 -26.01 7.07
C GLU A 315 13.79 -27.29 6.61
N LYS A 316 12.51 -27.44 6.90
CA LYS A 316 11.73 -28.62 6.49
C LYS A 316 11.58 -28.66 4.97
N ILE A 317 11.37 -27.50 4.36
CA ILE A 317 11.32 -27.37 2.90
C ILE A 317 12.67 -27.71 2.27
N LEU A 318 13.77 -27.16 2.81
CA LEU A 318 15.12 -27.48 2.34
C LEU A 318 15.37 -29.00 2.36
N LYS A 319 15.00 -29.69 3.45
CA LYS A 319 15.13 -31.16 3.57
C LYS A 319 14.32 -31.94 2.54
N ILE A 320 13.16 -31.43 2.11
CA ILE A 320 12.40 -32.05 1.00
C ILE A 320 13.16 -31.85 -0.30
N PHE A 321 13.62 -30.63 -0.58
CA PHE A 321 14.32 -30.29 -1.81
C PHE A 321 15.62 -31.08 -1.98
N LEU A 322 16.38 -31.29 -0.91
CA LEU A 322 17.59 -32.12 -0.93
C LEU A 322 17.37 -33.55 -1.47
N LYS A 323 16.16 -34.12 -1.34
CA LYS A 323 15.82 -35.43 -1.90
C LYS A 323 15.78 -35.47 -3.43
N PHE A 324 15.68 -34.30 -4.09
CA PHE A 324 15.50 -34.16 -5.54
C PHE A 324 16.72 -33.54 -6.24
N ASN A 325 17.90 -33.57 -5.59
CA ASN A 325 19.19 -33.14 -6.15
C ASN A 325 19.17 -31.75 -6.85
N PRO A 326 18.83 -30.68 -6.12
CA PRO A 326 18.75 -29.34 -6.68
C PRO A 326 20.14 -28.70 -6.88
N ASP A 327 20.25 -27.75 -7.80
CA ASP A 327 21.48 -27.01 -8.05
C ASP A 327 21.65 -25.83 -7.07
N PHE A 328 22.52 -26.00 -6.08
CA PHE A 328 22.87 -24.96 -5.11
C PHE A 328 23.78 -23.86 -5.65
N ASN A 329 24.43 -24.11 -6.80
CA ASN A 329 25.38 -23.18 -7.42
C ASN A 329 24.73 -22.36 -8.54
N ALA A 330 23.48 -22.63 -8.88
CA ALA A 330 22.70 -21.82 -9.80
C ALA A 330 22.75 -20.35 -9.36
N LYS A 331 23.17 -19.48 -10.29
CA LYS A 331 23.34 -18.04 -10.03
C LYS A 331 22.17 -17.26 -10.61
N ASP A 332 21.68 -16.33 -9.81
CA ASP A 332 20.76 -15.30 -10.30
C ASP A 332 21.51 -14.24 -11.15
N ARG A 333 20.77 -13.24 -11.62
CA ARG A 333 21.31 -12.15 -12.45
C ARG A 333 22.34 -11.26 -11.77
N TRP A 334 22.44 -11.31 -10.44
CA TRP A 334 23.47 -10.64 -9.64
C TRP A 334 24.60 -11.60 -9.24
N GLY A 335 24.64 -12.81 -9.79
CA GLY A 335 25.66 -13.79 -9.49
C GLY A 335 25.48 -14.49 -8.14
N ARG A 336 24.35 -14.28 -7.45
CA ARG A 336 24.09 -14.85 -6.13
C ARG A 336 23.57 -16.28 -6.28
N CYS A 337 24.13 -17.19 -5.50
CA CYS A 337 23.61 -18.54 -5.33
C CYS A 337 22.71 -18.66 -4.10
N ALA A 338 22.18 -19.84 -3.81
CA ALA A 338 21.27 -20.08 -2.69
C ALA A 338 21.83 -19.59 -1.33
N LEU A 339 23.13 -19.81 -1.08
CA LEU A 339 23.80 -19.35 0.15
C LEU A 339 23.77 -17.82 0.28
N LEU A 340 24.12 -17.07 -0.77
CA LEU A 340 24.10 -15.60 -0.74
C LEU A 340 22.69 -15.05 -0.59
N SER A 341 21.70 -15.65 -1.24
CA SER A 341 20.29 -15.24 -1.08
C SER A 341 19.79 -15.46 0.34
N LEU A 342 20.21 -16.53 1.03
CA LEU A 342 19.85 -16.80 2.42
C LEU A 342 20.40 -15.73 3.39
N MET A 343 21.57 -15.14 3.09
CA MET A 343 22.17 -14.09 3.93
C MET A 343 21.31 -12.83 4.07
N THR A 344 20.29 -12.69 3.23
CA THR A 344 19.31 -11.59 3.31
C THR A 344 18.24 -11.77 4.39
N TYR A 345 18.18 -12.96 5.00
CA TYR A 345 17.22 -13.31 6.04
C TYR A 345 17.93 -13.64 7.35
N PRO A 346 17.42 -13.22 8.52
CA PRO A 346 18.02 -13.54 9.81
C PRO A 346 17.63 -14.95 10.29
N ILE A 347 17.96 -15.98 9.50
CA ILE A 347 17.56 -17.38 9.73
C ILE A 347 18.83 -18.24 9.86
N SER A 348 19.47 -18.12 11.02
CA SER A 348 20.77 -18.73 11.31
C SER A 348 20.74 -20.26 11.35
N ASP A 349 19.66 -20.86 11.85
CA ASP A 349 19.52 -22.32 11.91
C ASP A 349 19.53 -22.94 10.51
N LEU A 350 18.77 -22.34 9.58
CA LEU A 350 18.74 -22.78 8.18
C LEU A 350 20.10 -22.64 7.49
N LEU A 351 20.85 -21.58 7.83
CA LEU A 351 22.21 -21.38 7.33
C LEU A 351 23.14 -22.50 7.81
N GLU A 352 23.06 -22.85 9.10
CA GLU A 352 23.88 -23.93 9.65
C GLU A 352 23.52 -25.29 9.05
N THR A 353 22.23 -25.60 8.87
CA THR A 353 21.79 -26.82 8.17
C THR A 353 22.33 -26.86 6.73
N LEU A 354 22.22 -25.76 5.98
CA LEU A 354 22.70 -25.67 4.61
C LEU A 354 24.21 -25.96 4.52
N LEU A 355 25.03 -25.33 5.37
CA LEU A 355 26.49 -25.51 5.36
C LEU A 355 26.93 -26.90 5.87
N ALA A 356 26.15 -27.52 6.76
CA ALA A 356 26.45 -28.85 7.27
C ALA A 356 26.07 -29.98 6.30
N GLU A 357 24.92 -29.86 5.64
CA GLU A 357 24.36 -30.91 4.78
C GLU A 357 24.79 -30.78 3.31
N VAL A 358 25.18 -29.59 2.87
CA VAL A 358 25.48 -29.29 1.47
C VAL A 358 26.91 -28.77 1.31
N LYS A 359 27.63 -29.31 0.32
CA LYS A 359 28.95 -28.80 -0.07
C LYS A 359 28.80 -27.52 -0.89
N VAL A 360 28.59 -26.39 -0.21
CA VAL A 360 28.60 -25.04 -0.80
C VAL A 360 29.88 -24.32 -0.42
N ASP A 361 30.44 -23.54 -1.35
CA ASP A 361 31.57 -22.67 -1.05
C ASP A 361 31.12 -21.50 -0.16
N VAL A 362 31.60 -21.50 1.10
CA VAL A 362 31.32 -20.44 2.09
C VAL A 362 31.84 -19.07 1.65
N ASN A 363 32.81 -19.04 0.73
CA ASN A 363 33.46 -17.84 0.21
C ASN A 363 32.99 -17.46 -1.21
N THR A 364 31.86 -18.02 -1.64
CA THR A 364 31.18 -17.61 -2.88
C THR A 364 30.95 -16.09 -2.93
N SER A 365 30.81 -15.52 -4.12
CA SER A 365 30.60 -14.07 -4.30
C SER A 365 29.60 -13.74 -5.41
N ASP A 366 28.95 -12.58 -5.23
CA ASP A 366 28.10 -11.95 -6.23
C ASP A 366 28.94 -11.26 -7.33
N ILE A 367 28.28 -10.63 -8.31
CA ILE A 367 28.97 -9.88 -9.39
C ILE A 367 29.81 -8.69 -8.88
N TYR A 368 29.60 -8.27 -7.63
CA TYR A 368 30.34 -7.19 -6.98
C TYR A 368 31.48 -7.71 -6.09
N GLY A 369 31.75 -9.01 -6.07
CA GLY A 369 32.77 -9.63 -5.22
C GLY A 369 32.35 -9.73 -3.74
N SER A 370 31.09 -9.48 -3.41
CA SER A 370 30.60 -9.51 -2.03
C SER A 370 30.36 -10.95 -1.58
N THR A 371 31.05 -11.36 -0.51
CA THR A 371 30.93 -12.69 0.10
C THR A 371 29.80 -12.77 1.14
N PRO A 372 29.39 -13.97 1.63
CA PRO A 372 28.40 -14.08 2.71
C PRO A 372 28.72 -13.24 3.95
N LEU A 373 30.01 -13.10 4.33
CA LEU A 373 30.41 -12.23 5.44
C LEU A 373 30.13 -10.75 5.16
N HIS A 374 30.25 -10.27 3.92
CA HIS A 374 29.88 -8.91 3.54
C HIS A 374 28.36 -8.68 3.71
N PHE A 375 27.54 -9.65 3.31
CA PHE A 375 26.08 -9.57 3.49
C PHE A 375 25.69 -9.60 4.98
N ALA A 376 26.25 -10.51 5.77
CA ALA A 376 26.00 -10.59 7.21
C ALA A 376 26.40 -9.28 7.92
N ALA A 377 27.57 -8.72 7.55
CA ALA A 377 28.03 -7.42 8.00
C ALA A 377 27.07 -6.30 7.57
N TYR A 378 26.57 -6.27 6.34
CA TYR A 378 25.62 -5.26 5.87
C TYR A 378 24.26 -5.31 6.62
N HIS A 379 23.77 -6.51 6.92
CA HIS A 379 22.50 -6.73 7.62
C HIS A 379 22.60 -6.68 9.16
N ASN A 380 23.80 -6.47 9.71
CA ASN A 380 24.07 -6.42 11.14
C ASN A 380 23.68 -7.72 11.89
N ASN A 381 23.92 -8.88 11.26
CA ASN A 381 23.58 -10.18 11.82
C ASN A 381 24.82 -10.89 12.40
N GLU A 382 24.94 -10.86 13.72
CA GLU A 382 26.07 -11.45 14.45
C GLU A 382 26.10 -12.98 14.41
N GLU A 383 24.94 -13.63 14.49
CA GLU A 383 24.85 -15.10 14.53
C GLU A 383 25.27 -15.70 13.19
N GLN A 384 24.88 -15.05 12.09
CA GLN A 384 25.36 -15.43 10.76
C GLN A 384 26.88 -15.30 10.62
N ILE A 385 27.49 -14.24 11.19
CA ILE A 385 28.96 -14.11 11.18
C ILE A 385 29.61 -15.26 11.97
N LYS A 386 29.09 -15.57 13.17
CA LYS A 386 29.64 -16.67 14.00
C LYS A 386 29.58 -18.01 13.27
N ILE A 387 28.45 -18.33 12.63
CA ILE A 387 28.30 -19.55 11.83
C ILE A 387 29.26 -19.55 10.66
N LEU A 388 29.33 -18.47 9.87
CA LEU A 388 30.24 -18.40 8.71
C LEU A 388 31.71 -18.59 9.12
N LEU A 389 32.15 -17.97 10.22
CA LEU A 389 33.51 -18.13 10.74
C LEU A 389 33.79 -19.55 11.25
N LYS A 390 32.79 -20.25 11.81
CA LYS A 390 32.90 -21.66 12.19
C LYS A 390 33.16 -22.57 10.98
N TYR A 391 32.70 -22.17 9.80
CA TYR A 391 32.91 -22.89 8.54
C TYR A 391 34.01 -22.25 7.67
N ASP A 392 35.01 -21.60 8.29
CA ASP A 392 36.22 -21.07 7.64
C ASP A 392 35.97 -19.99 6.57
N ALA A 393 34.99 -19.11 6.79
CA ALA A 393 34.78 -17.93 5.96
C ALA A 393 35.92 -16.90 6.09
N ASP A 394 36.41 -16.38 4.96
CA ASP A 394 37.54 -15.44 4.90
C ASP A 394 37.13 -14.02 5.39
N VAL A 395 37.60 -13.65 6.59
CA VAL A 395 37.37 -12.33 7.20
C VAL A 395 38.17 -11.20 6.52
N ASN A 396 39.10 -11.53 5.63
CA ASN A 396 39.91 -10.59 4.84
C ASN A 396 39.46 -10.47 3.38
N ALA A 397 38.43 -11.21 2.97
CA ALA A 397 37.91 -11.16 1.61
C ALA A 397 37.65 -9.72 1.19
N ARG A 398 38.04 -9.36 -0.04
CA ARG A 398 37.86 -8.02 -0.60
C ARG A 398 36.86 -8.03 -1.73
N ASP A 399 35.85 -7.18 -1.61
CA ASP A 399 34.90 -6.94 -2.70
C ASP A 399 35.46 -5.98 -3.77
N ASN A 400 34.65 -5.64 -4.78
CA ASN A 400 35.04 -4.71 -5.85
C ASN A 400 35.27 -3.28 -5.34
N LEU A 401 34.80 -2.92 -4.15
CA LEU A 401 35.10 -1.65 -3.49
C LEU A 401 36.44 -1.69 -2.74
N GLN A 402 37.13 -2.85 -2.72
CA GLN A 402 38.32 -3.15 -1.93
C GLN A 402 38.04 -3.18 -0.42
N GLU A 403 36.79 -3.39 -0.04
CA GLU A 403 36.34 -3.39 1.34
C GLU A 403 36.35 -4.80 1.89
N ARG A 404 36.74 -4.92 3.17
CA ARG A 404 36.56 -6.15 3.95
C ARG A 404 35.15 -6.19 4.56
N PRO A 405 34.69 -7.33 5.09
CA PRO A 405 33.46 -7.39 5.86
C PRO A 405 33.42 -6.38 7.01
N LEU A 406 34.55 -6.14 7.70
CA LEU A 406 34.65 -5.13 8.76
C LEU A 406 34.41 -3.70 8.24
N ASP A 407 34.92 -3.37 7.05
CA ASP A 407 34.73 -2.05 6.44
C ASP A 407 33.29 -1.85 5.98
N THR A 408 32.64 -2.92 5.52
CA THR A 408 31.20 -2.94 5.24
C THR A 408 30.39 -2.68 6.51
N ALA A 409 30.71 -3.39 7.61
CA ALA A 409 30.03 -3.21 8.89
C ALA A 409 30.15 -1.76 9.41
N LYS A 410 31.34 -1.15 9.31
CA LYS A 410 31.57 0.25 9.72
C LYS A 410 30.73 1.24 8.90
N ARG A 411 30.76 1.13 7.57
CA ARG A 411 30.01 2.02 6.65
C ARG A 411 28.51 1.97 6.89
N HIS A 412 28.00 0.77 7.12
CA HIS A 412 26.56 0.54 7.29
C HIS A 412 26.08 0.63 8.74
N ARG A 413 27.00 0.98 9.67
CA ARG A 413 26.74 1.13 11.11
C ARG A 413 26.15 -0.15 11.71
N SER A 414 26.70 -1.29 11.31
CA SER A 414 26.33 -2.61 11.79
C SER A 414 27.02 -2.92 13.12
N PHE A 415 26.54 -2.25 14.16
CA PHE A 415 27.18 -2.19 15.47
C PHE A 415 27.51 -3.56 16.09
N ARG A 416 26.64 -4.56 15.92
CA ARG A 416 26.83 -5.90 16.50
C ARG A 416 27.94 -6.68 15.79
N CYS A 417 28.06 -6.49 14.48
CA CYS A 417 29.07 -7.17 13.66
C CYS A 417 30.47 -6.59 13.82
N ILE A 418 30.60 -5.27 14.08
CA ILE A 418 31.92 -4.59 14.15
C ILE A 418 32.80 -5.21 15.24
N ALA A 419 32.26 -5.48 16.43
CA ALA A 419 33.03 -6.04 17.54
C ALA A 419 33.58 -7.44 17.19
N LEU A 420 32.71 -8.33 16.71
CA LEU A 420 33.08 -9.69 16.33
C LEU A 420 34.11 -9.73 15.20
N LEU A 421 33.92 -8.92 14.16
CA LEU A 421 34.85 -8.87 13.03
C LEU A 421 36.21 -8.28 13.41
N LYS A 422 36.28 -7.33 14.36
CA LYS A 422 37.55 -6.83 14.91
C LYS A 422 38.29 -7.94 15.68
N GLU A 423 37.59 -8.70 16.50
CA GLU A 423 38.20 -9.80 17.27
C GLU A 423 38.75 -10.89 16.35
N ALA A 424 37.97 -11.30 15.34
CA ALA A 424 38.40 -12.25 14.32
C ALA A 424 39.62 -11.75 13.53
N ASP A 425 39.64 -10.46 13.17
CA ASP A 425 40.77 -9.82 12.49
C ASP A 425 42.07 -9.90 13.33
N ILE A 426 41.98 -9.68 14.64
CA ILE A 426 43.13 -9.73 15.57
C ILE A 426 43.67 -11.16 15.71
N ILE A 427 42.79 -12.18 15.72
CA ILE A 427 43.18 -13.59 15.89
C ILE A 427 44.00 -14.09 14.69
N GLU A 428 43.59 -13.78 13.46
CA GLU A 428 44.37 -14.12 12.27
C GLU A 428 45.66 -13.30 12.16
N HIS A 429 45.65 -12.02 12.56
CA HIS A 429 46.86 -11.21 12.58
C HIS A 429 47.89 -11.74 13.61
N LYS A 430 47.45 -12.35 14.72
CA LYS A 430 48.36 -13.07 15.64
C LYS A 430 49.00 -14.33 15.03
N GLN A 431 48.34 -14.97 14.06
CA GLN A 431 48.93 -16.07 13.29
C GLN A 431 49.80 -15.59 12.11
N THR A 432 49.65 -14.33 11.67
CA THR A 432 50.24 -13.82 10.42
C THR A 432 51.35 -12.77 10.62
N ILE A 433 51.64 -12.28 11.84
CA ILE A 433 52.73 -11.30 12.05
C ILE A 433 54.10 -12.00 12.18
N LEU A 434 54.68 -12.33 11.03
CA LEU A 434 56.08 -12.08 10.70
C LEU A 434 56.06 -11.06 9.54
N TYR A 435 56.44 -9.81 9.84
CA TYR A 435 56.66 -8.68 8.91
C TYR A 435 55.43 -8.12 8.16
N THR A 436 54.91 -6.94 8.55
CA THR A 436 55.31 -5.60 8.09
C THR A 436 54.30 -4.53 8.55
N ARG A 437 54.80 -3.31 8.75
CA ARG A 437 54.04 -2.10 9.13
C ARG A 437 52.96 -1.75 8.11
N ILE A 438 51.71 -1.59 8.56
CA ILE A 438 50.64 -0.92 7.81
C ILE A 438 50.53 0.55 8.27
N PRO A 439 50.33 1.53 7.36
CA PRO A 439 50.21 2.94 7.70
C PRO A 439 48.85 3.26 8.37
N LYS A 440 48.83 4.31 9.19
CA LYS A 440 47.65 4.93 9.82
C LYS A 440 46.45 4.98 8.86
N LEU A 441 45.37 4.25 9.16
CA LEU A 441 44.02 4.61 8.70
C LEU A 441 43.35 5.46 9.80
N LEU A 442 42.91 6.65 9.40
CA LEU A 442 42.08 7.61 10.15
C LEU A 442 40.64 7.09 10.38
N ASP A 443 39.92 7.79 11.26
CA ASP A 443 38.45 7.78 11.53
C ASP A 443 37.88 6.82 12.59
N SER A 444 38.48 6.75 13.78
CA SER A 444 37.90 5.98 14.91
C SER A 444 37.40 6.79 16.12
N THR A 445 37.38 8.13 16.16
CA THR A 445 36.99 8.84 17.40
C THR A 445 35.49 9.16 17.53
N PHE A 446 34.82 9.74 16.52
CA PHE A 446 33.41 10.16 16.67
C PHE A 446 32.38 9.04 16.50
N LEU A 447 32.66 8.02 15.68
CA LEU A 447 31.81 6.82 15.62
C LEU A 447 31.80 6.07 16.94
N GLU A 448 32.96 5.96 17.59
CA GLU A 448 33.08 5.29 18.88
C GLU A 448 32.27 6.02 19.97
N ILE A 449 32.16 7.35 19.89
CA ILE A 449 31.27 8.12 20.78
C ILE A 449 29.81 7.71 20.58
N ILE A 450 29.33 7.64 19.33
CA ILE A 450 27.95 7.19 19.03
C ILE A 450 27.74 5.74 19.44
N PHE A 451 28.75 4.88 19.26
CA PHE A 451 28.70 3.48 19.71
C PHE A 451 28.63 3.36 21.23
N GLY A 452 29.21 4.32 21.95
CA GLY A 452 29.20 4.39 23.41
C GLY A 452 27.93 5.00 24.00
N PHE A 453 26.96 5.45 23.18
CA PHE A 453 25.71 5.96 23.70
C PHE A 453 24.96 4.85 24.46
N PRO A 454 24.42 5.14 25.66
CA PRO A 454 23.58 4.19 26.36
C PRO A 454 22.33 3.88 25.53
N GLU A 455 21.76 2.69 25.70
CA GLU A 455 20.52 2.32 24.98
C GLU A 455 19.36 3.26 25.33
N ALA A 456 19.26 3.65 26.61
CA ALA A 456 18.25 4.56 27.12
C ALA A 456 18.81 5.48 28.21
N ILE A 457 18.23 6.67 28.31
CA ILE A 457 18.48 7.65 29.38
C ILE A 457 17.20 7.86 30.18
N ILE A 458 17.32 7.80 31.50
CA ILE A 458 16.23 8.05 32.44
C ILE A 458 15.95 9.56 32.51
N SER A 459 14.69 9.95 32.43
CA SER A 459 14.27 11.36 32.35
C SER A 459 14.78 12.22 33.51
N SER A 460 14.83 11.69 34.74
CA SER A 460 15.34 12.42 35.92
C SER A 460 16.84 12.71 35.88
N CYS A 461 17.61 11.98 35.07
CA CYS A 461 19.04 12.26 34.88
C CYS A 461 19.29 13.49 33.98
N ILE A 462 18.25 14.05 33.35
CA ILE A 462 18.35 15.19 32.42
C ILE A 462 17.93 16.48 33.14
N GLN A 463 18.80 17.01 34.00
CA GLN A 463 18.54 18.26 34.74
C GLN A 463 19.23 19.48 34.10
N SER A 464 20.38 19.25 33.46
CA SER A 464 21.17 20.26 32.80
C SER A 464 21.78 19.75 31.48
N PRO A 465 22.24 20.64 30.58
CA PRO A 465 22.99 20.23 29.39
C PRO A 465 24.26 19.46 29.74
N GLN A 466 24.91 19.79 30.85
CA GLN A 466 26.15 19.14 31.30
C GLN A 466 25.95 17.67 31.67
N ASP A 467 24.77 17.31 32.18
CA ASP A 467 24.42 15.92 32.47
C ASP A 467 24.41 15.10 31.18
N ILE A 468 23.81 15.63 30.11
CA ILE A 468 23.78 14.97 28.80
C ILE A 468 25.19 14.84 28.21
N GLN A 469 26.01 15.90 28.29
CA GLN A 469 27.40 15.85 27.81
C GLN A 469 28.19 14.73 28.51
N THR A 470 27.97 14.55 29.82
CA THR A 470 28.63 13.54 30.63
C THR A 470 28.11 12.14 30.34
N LEU A 471 26.78 11.95 30.32
CA LEU A 471 26.11 10.67 30.07
C LEU A 471 26.43 10.09 28.68
N LEU A 472 26.60 10.96 27.68
CA LEU A 472 26.88 10.58 26.30
C LEU A 472 28.37 10.62 25.94
N HIS A 473 29.24 10.97 26.89
CA HIS A 473 30.67 11.12 26.67
C HIS A 473 31.00 12.01 25.45
N LEU A 474 30.29 13.13 25.31
CA LEU A 474 30.43 14.01 24.16
C LEU A 474 31.77 14.77 24.19
N PRO A 475 32.37 15.03 23.01
CA PRO A 475 33.66 15.70 22.92
C PRO A 475 33.52 17.20 23.22
N LEU A 476 34.57 17.81 23.78
CA LEU A 476 34.62 19.27 24.02
C LEU A 476 34.42 20.07 22.72
N ASN A 477 34.89 19.56 21.58
CA ASN A 477 34.68 20.17 20.27
C ASN A 477 33.39 19.66 19.62
N LEU A 478 32.25 20.16 20.09
CA LEU A 478 30.93 19.79 19.58
C LEU A 478 30.71 20.20 18.13
N LYS A 479 31.38 21.25 17.64
CA LYS A 479 31.23 21.72 16.26
C LYS A 479 31.73 20.68 15.27
N ASP A 480 32.90 20.10 15.52
CA ASP A 480 33.45 19.04 14.66
C ASP A 480 32.61 17.76 14.74
N PHE A 481 32.05 17.45 15.92
CA PHE A 481 31.10 16.36 16.06
C PHE A 481 29.82 16.57 15.22
N MET A 482 29.26 17.78 15.20
CA MET A 482 28.08 18.10 14.38
C MET A 482 28.38 18.09 12.88
N ASN A 483 29.56 18.58 12.49
CA ASN A 483 30.04 18.48 11.10
C ASN A 483 30.22 17.02 10.70
N TYR A 484 30.82 16.20 11.57
CA TYR A 484 30.95 14.76 11.36
C TYR A 484 29.59 14.08 11.18
N LEU A 485 28.58 14.44 11.97
CA LEU A 485 27.21 13.93 11.81
C LEU A 485 26.61 14.32 10.46
N LEU A 486 26.75 15.59 10.05
CA LEU A 486 26.32 16.04 8.73
C LEU A 486 27.06 15.29 7.62
N GLU A 487 28.37 15.12 7.75
CA GLU A 487 29.16 14.40 6.75
C GLU A 487 28.74 12.94 6.66
N SER A 488 28.71 12.23 7.78
CA SER A 488 28.49 10.79 7.80
C SER A 488 27.05 10.37 7.49
N TYR A 489 26.06 11.20 7.80
CA TYR A 489 24.64 10.88 7.61
C TYR A 489 24.01 11.60 6.41
N HIS A 490 24.66 12.63 5.86
CA HIS A 490 24.14 13.42 4.73
C HIS A 490 25.16 13.59 3.60
N ILE A 491 26.44 13.90 3.87
CA ILE A 491 27.49 14.06 2.83
C ILE A 491 28.19 12.73 2.59
N ARG A 492 27.57 11.89 1.75
CA ARG A 492 28.08 10.54 1.50
C ARG A 492 29.41 10.59 0.73
N SER A 493 30.20 9.52 0.85
CA SER A 493 31.40 9.34 0.03
C SER A 493 31.06 9.43 -1.47
N GLN A 494 32.03 9.75 -2.32
CA GLN A 494 31.80 9.86 -3.76
C GLN A 494 31.18 8.60 -4.37
N LYS A 495 31.65 7.41 -3.96
CA LYS A 495 31.10 6.12 -4.41
C LYS A 495 29.66 5.91 -3.94
N ASN A 496 29.35 6.26 -2.68
CA ASN A 496 27.99 6.19 -2.15
C ASN A 496 27.07 7.14 -2.90
N ASN A 497 27.51 8.37 -3.22
CA ASN A 497 26.71 9.31 -4.01
C ASN A 497 26.42 8.77 -5.41
N SER A 498 27.42 8.21 -6.10
CA SER A 498 27.22 7.61 -7.42
C SER A 498 26.17 6.50 -7.41
N GLU A 499 26.17 5.63 -6.40
CA GLU A 499 25.17 4.55 -6.31
C GLU A 499 23.79 5.10 -5.89
N VAL A 500 23.71 6.11 -5.03
CA VAL A 500 22.45 6.79 -4.71
C VAL A 500 21.85 7.47 -5.94
N ASP A 501 22.68 8.12 -6.76
CA ASP A 501 22.24 8.75 -8.00
C ASP A 501 21.67 7.70 -8.95
N SER A 502 22.32 6.53 -9.02
CA SER A 502 21.83 5.37 -9.78
C SER A 502 20.50 4.84 -9.24
N VAL A 503 20.38 4.66 -7.92
CA VAL A 503 19.11 4.26 -7.27
C VAL A 503 18.00 5.28 -7.58
N THR A 504 18.31 6.57 -7.46
CA THR A 504 17.35 7.66 -7.68
C THR A 504 16.89 7.71 -9.13
N PHE A 505 17.82 7.56 -10.07
CA PHE A 505 17.54 7.51 -11.50
C PHE A 505 16.63 6.32 -11.85
N GLU A 506 17.01 5.11 -11.42
CA GLU A 506 16.25 3.89 -11.71
C GLU A 506 14.86 3.89 -11.07
N VAL A 507 14.72 4.40 -9.84
CA VAL A 507 13.39 4.54 -9.20
C VAL A 507 12.51 5.55 -9.94
N ASN A 508 13.06 6.70 -10.36
CA ASN A 508 12.31 7.67 -11.16
C ASN A 508 11.88 7.10 -12.51
N ASN A 509 12.75 6.34 -13.18
CA ASN A 509 12.44 5.68 -14.45
C ASN A 509 11.38 4.59 -14.28
N LEU A 510 11.47 3.80 -13.20
CA LEU A 510 10.47 2.80 -12.85
C LEU A 510 9.10 3.46 -12.68
N VAL A 511 8.99 4.51 -11.87
CA VAL A 511 7.69 5.18 -11.63
C VAL A 511 7.14 5.82 -12.89
N THR A 512 7.99 6.46 -13.69
CA THR A 512 7.59 7.04 -14.99
C THR A 512 7.08 5.95 -15.95
N SER A 513 7.77 4.81 -16.00
CA SER A 513 7.37 3.66 -16.81
C SER A 513 6.05 3.07 -16.32
N LEU A 514 5.88 2.88 -15.01
CA LEU A 514 4.61 2.41 -14.43
C LEU A 514 3.46 3.31 -14.83
N CYS A 515 3.59 4.63 -14.65
CA CYS A 515 2.54 5.59 -15.00
C CYS A 515 2.22 5.58 -16.50
N THR A 516 3.24 5.44 -17.35
CA THR A 516 3.07 5.30 -18.81
C THR A 516 2.26 4.06 -19.18
N HIS A 517 2.52 2.91 -18.54
CA HIS A 517 1.77 1.68 -18.81
C HIS A 517 0.32 1.79 -18.32
N ILE A 518 0.10 2.37 -17.14
CA ILE A 518 -1.23 2.60 -16.59
C ILE A 518 -2.07 3.47 -17.55
N GLY A 519 -1.51 4.57 -18.06
CA GLY A 519 -2.18 5.42 -19.06
C GLY A 519 -2.49 4.70 -20.38
N LYS A 520 -1.63 3.76 -20.81
CA LYS A 520 -1.89 2.91 -21.99
C LYS A 520 -3.01 1.89 -21.77
N TYR A 521 -3.16 1.37 -20.55
CA TYR A 521 -4.28 0.47 -20.24
C TYR A 521 -5.61 1.21 -20.24
N ASP A 522 -5.60 2.48 -19.82
CA ASP A 522 -6.77 3.32 -19.71
C ASP A 522 -6.38 4.82 -19.69
N SER A 523 -6.75 5.54 -20.74
CA SER A 523 -6.39 6.95 -20.95
C SER A 523 -6.87 7.90 -19.84
N ARG A 524 -7.84 7.48 -19.02
CA ARG A 524 -8.28 8.25 -17.83
C ARG A 524 -7.17 8.43 -16.80
N PHE A 525 -6.13 7.60 -16.86
CA PHE A 525 -4.96 7.61 -16.00
C PHE A 525 -3.70 8.11 -16.71
N GLU A 526 -3.82 8.85 -17.81
CA GLU A 526 -2.71 9.69 -18.28
C GLU A 526 -2.33 10.68 -17.19
N MET A 527 -1.03 10.70 -16.83
CA MET A 527 -0.58 11.44 -15.66
C MET A 527 0.87 11.92 -15.72
N SER A 528 1.09 13.07 -15.10
CA SER A 528 2.40 13.66 -14.86
C SER A 528 2.95 13.25 -13.49
N VAL A 529 4.24 12.87 -13.45
CA VAL A 529 4.91 12.37 -12.24
C VAL A 529 5.73 13.47 -11.59
N PHE A 530 5.49 13.73 -10.30
CA PHE A 530 6.22 14.72 -9.51
C PHE A 530 6.90 14.08 -8.29
N PRO A 531 8.24 13.99 -8.26
CA PRO A 531 8.95 13.60 -7.06
C PRO A 531 8.65 14.56 -5.91
N SER A 532 8.43 14.00 -4.71
CA SER A 532 8.11 14.72 -3.49
C SER A 532 8.87 14.16 -2.29
N GLY A 533 8.60 14.70 -1.10
CA GLY A 533 9.24 14.25 0.13
C GLY A 533 10.74 14.53 0.19
N SER A 534 11.42 13.81 1.09
CA SER A 534 12.81 14.17 1.46
C SER A 534 13.84 13.92 0.36
N MET A 535 13.60 12.99 -0.55
CA MET A 535 14.45 12.77 -1.73
C MET A 535 14.37 13.97 -2.68
N ALA A 536 13.15 14.41 -3.02
CA ALA A 536 12.95 15.55 -3.94
C ALA A 536 13.38 16.90 -3.34
N GLU A 537 13.29 17.04 -2.02
CA GLU A 537 13.77 18.21 -1.27
C GLU A 537 15.30 18.23 -1.11
N GLY A 538 16.01 17.13 -1.41
CA GLY A 538 17.44 17.00 -1.16
C GLY A 538 17.79 16.97 0.33
N THR A 539 16.86 16.50 1.18
CA THR A 539 17.00 16.45 2.64
C THR A 539 16.98 15.03 3.18
N LYS A 540 17.01 14.01 2.32
CA LYS A 540 17.11 12.61 2.74
C LYS A 540 18.39 12.42 3.55
N ILE A 541 18.23 11.78 4.70
CA ILE A 541 19.33 11.34 5.55
C ILE A 541 19.48 9.84 5.40
N ASP A 542 20.70 9.33 5.60
CA ASP A 542 21.00 7.90 5.54
C ASP A 542 20.85 7.30 4.12
N ARG A 543 20.25 6.12 3.98
CA ARG A 543 20.09 5.38 2.71
C ARG A 543 18.93 5.92 1.87
N PRO A 544 18.97 5.79 0.52
CA PRO A 544 17.86 6.13 -0.37
C PRO A 544 16.76 5.06 -0.32
N ASN A 545 16.15 4.87 0.84
CA ASN A 545 15.21 3.78 1.13
C ASN A 545 13.73 4.15 1.02
N GLU A 546 13.42 5.37 0.60
CA GLU A 546 12.04 5.88 0.53
C GLU A 546 11.94 6.95 -0.56
N PHE A 547 10.95 6.82 -1.43
CA PHE A 547 10.64 7.78 -2.49
C PHE A 547 9.15 8.06 -2.50
N ASP A 548 8.80 9.34 -2.53
CA ASP A 548 7.41 9.80 -2.53
C ASP A 548 7.12 10.47 -3.87
N PHE A 549 6.00 10.12 -4.52
CA PHE A 549 5.59 10.71 -5.79
C PHE A 549 4.15 11.19 -5.76
N MET A 550 3.91 12.40 -6.25
CA MET A 550 2.59 12.91 -6.58
C MET A 550 2.30 12.61 -8.05
N LEU A 551 1.16 11.99 -8.31
CA LEU A 551 0.73 11.59 -9.64
C LEU A 551 -0.43 12.48 -10.08
N CYS A 552 -0.17 13.45 -10.95
CA CYS A 552 -1.18 14.37 -11.44
C CYS A 552 -1.99 13.74 -12.57
N LEU A 553 -3.28 13.50 -12.36
CA LEU A 553 -4.18 12.94 -13.35
C LEU A 553 -4.58 14.02 -14.36
N ASP A 554 -3.89 14.08 -15.50
CA ASP A 554 -3.92 15.22 -16.41
C ASP A 554 -5.29 15.36 -17.12
N LYS A 555 -5.85 14.26 -17.63
CA LYS A 555 -7.19 14.27 -18.23
C LYS A 555 -8.27 14.69 -17.23
N LEU A 556 -8.24 14.14 -16.01
CA LEU A 556 -9.18 14.51 -14.95
C LEU A 556 -9.04 15.98 -14.56
N ASN A 557 -7.80 16.49 -14.49
CA ASN A 557 -7.51 17.89 -14.21
C ASN A 557 -8.14 18.83 -15.25
N ASP A 558 -8.14 18.44 -16.53
CA ASP A 558 -8.58 19.30 -17.62
C ASP A 558 -10.10 19.38 -17.73
N ILE A 559 -10.82 18.30 -17.41
CA ILE A 559 -12.28 18.20 -17.54
C ILE A 559 -13.05 18.57 -16.26
N THR A 560 -12.35 18.89 -15.17
CA THR A 560 -12.98 19.26 -13.89
C THR A 560 -12.59 20.65 -13.43
N ASP A 561 -13.46 21.26 -12.61
CA ASP A 561 -13.20 22.47 -11.84
C ASP A 561 -13.16 22.17 -10.34
N ILE A 562 -12.34 22.93 -9.61
CA ILE A 562 -12.25 22.80 -8.15
C ILE A 562 -13.35 23.65 -7.51
N VAL A 563 -14.17 23.01 -6.67
CA VAL A 563 -15.28 23.64 -5.95
C VAL A 563 -15.03 23.59 -4.45
N MET A 564 -15.15 24.76 -3.81
CA MET A 564 -14.98 24.95 -2.37
C MET A 564 -16.28 25.42 -1.74
N ALA A 565 -16.97 24.53 -1.02
CA ALA A 565 -18.12 24.89 -0.18
C ALA A 565 -17.66 25.28 1.23
N ASP A 566 -18.46 26.05 1.98
CA ASP A 566 -18.12 26.58 3.32
C ASP A 566 -17.66 25.50 4.31
N ASN A 567 -18.28 24.32 4.28
CA ASN A 567 -17.88 23.19 5.12
C ASN A 567 -16.57 22.52 4.65
N SER A 568 -16.23 22.57 3.37
CA SER A 568 -14.97 22.05 2.82
C SER A 568 -13.80 22.99 3.17
N MET A 569 -14.04 24.31 3.08
CA MET A 569 -13.06 25.36 3.41
C MET A 569 -12.51 25.26 4.83
N LYS A 570 -13.39 25.04 5.83
CA LYS A 570 -13.02 24.88 7.25
C LYS A 570 -12.34 23.55 7.61
N ASN A 571 -12.12 22.66 6.64
CA ASN A 571 -11.62 21.31 6.92
C ASN A 571 -10.39 20.91 6.08
N GLY A 572 -9.89 21.78 5.20
CA GLY A 572 -8.75 21.45 4.34
C GLY A 572 -9.07 20.50 3.19
N PHE A 573 -10.31 20.55 2.71
CA PHE A 573 -10.77 19.74 1.57
C PHE A 573 -11.37 20.62 0.48
N ALA A 574 -11.35 20.13 -0.76
CA ALA A 574 -12.10 20.67 -1.88
C ALA A 574 -12.79 19.51 -2.63
N SER A 575 -13.74 19.81 -3.52
CA SER A 575 -14.37 18.81 -4.38
C SER A 575 -14.05 19.11 -5.85
N LEU A 576 -14.11 18.09 -6.70
CA LEU A 576 -14.03 18.28 -8.16
C LEU A 576 -15.42 18.13 -8.76
N LYS A 577 -15.78 19.07 -9.63
CA LYS A 577 -17.01 19.01 -10.42
C LYS A 577 -16.66 18.96 -11.90
N PHE A 578 -17.28 18.06 -12.65
CA PHE A 578 -17.07 18.00 -14.09
C PHE A 578 -17.65 19.25 -14.77
N LYS A 579 -16.97 19.74 -15.80
CA LYS A 579 -17.40 20.89 -16.60
C LYS A 579 -18.67 20.58 -17.39
N ASP A 580 -18.73 19.37 -17.94
CA ASP A 580 -19.84 18.81 -18.69
C ASP A 580 -20.21 17.43 -18.14
N ILE A 581 -21.40 16.91 -18.48
CA ILE A 581 -21.79 15.54 -18.11
C ILE A 581 -20.84 14.57 -18.83
N PRO A 582 -20.09 13.72 -18.11
CA PRO A 582 -19.11 12.85 -18.75
C PRO A 582 -19.76 11.74 -19.56
N ASP A 583 -19.02 11.23 -20.55
CA ASP A 583 -19.42 10.06 -21.32
C ASP A 583 -19.53 8.79 -20.44
N ILE A 584 -20.48 7.91 -20.79
CA ILE A 584 -20.77 6.67 -20.06
C ILE A 584 -19.58 5.71 -20.01
N ASP A 585 -18.80 5.67 -21.08
CA ASP A 585 -17.61 4.82 -21.20
C ASP A 585 -16.35 5.49 -20.61
N GLU A 586 -16.43 6.78 -20.25
CA GLU A 586 -15.35 7.53 -19.60
C GLU A 586 -15.58 7.71 -18.09
N TYR A 587 -16.00 8.90 -17.64
CA TYR A 587 -16.02 9.26 -16.22
C TYR A 587 -17.41 9.21 -15.58
N LEU A 588 -18.47 8.89 -16.33
CA LEU A 588 -19.84 8.90 -15.78
C LEU A 588 -19.98 7.95 -14.58
N SER A 589 -19.35 6.78 -14.64
CA SER A 589 -19.29 5.80 -13.55
C SER A 589 -18.57 6.29 -12.28
N PHE A 590 -17.81 7.39 -12.38
CA PHE A 590 -17.11 8.06 -11.28
C PHE A 590 -17.72 9.42 -10.96
N THR A 591 -18.94 9.67 -11.41
CA THR A 591 -19.64 10.94 -11.22
C THR A 591 -20.90 10.67 -10.43
N ASP A 592 -21.22 11.55 -9.48
CA ASP A 592 -22.52 11.50 -8.85
C ASP A 592 -23.57 12.32 -9.60
N ALA A 593 -24.79 12.22 -9.12
CA ALA A 593 -25.96 12.89 -9.65
C ALA A 593 -25.87 14.41 -9.82
N ASP A 594 -24.97 15.07 -9.09
CA ASP A 594 -24.80 16.53 -9.13
C ASP A 594 -23.59 16.94 -9.99
N GLY A 595 -22.95 15.96 -10.65
CA GLY A 595 -21.78 16.17 -11.50
C GLY A 595 -20.45 16.21 -10.73
N TYR A 596 -20.40 15.75 -9.47
CA TYR A 596 -19.15 15.70 -8.70
C TYR A 596 -18.41 14.39 -8.90
N PHE A 597 -17.08 14.46 -8.88
CA PHE A 597 -16.22 13.31 -8.96
C PHE A 597 -16.21 12.47 -7.68
N LEU A 598 -16.24 11.15 -7.85
CA LEU A 598 -16.19 10.13 -6.80
C LEU A 598 -14.85 9.38 -6.87
N PRO A 599 -13.88 9.70 -6.01
CA PRO A 599 -12.51 9.18 -6.11
C PRO A 599 -12.38 7.69 -5.75
N VAL A 600 -13.28 7.13 -4.94
CA VAL A 600 -13.09 5.78 -4.35
C VAL A 600 -13.08 4.68 -5.41
N LEU A 601 -14.06 4.67 -6.31
CA LEU A 601 -14.14 3.70 -7.41
C LEU A 601 -13.00 3.89 -8.40
N PHE A 602 -12.64 5.15 -8.67
CA PHE A 602 -11.54 5.51 -9.56
C PHE A 602 -10.18 5.00 -9.04
N LEU A 603 -9.91 5.20 -7.74
CA LEU A 603 -8.69 4.73 -7.07
C LEU A 603 -8.61 3.20 -6.97
N ARG A 604 -9.75 2.51 -6.89
CA ARG A 604 -9.79 1.05 -6.94
C ARG A 604 -9.33 0.56 -8.31
N LEU A 605 -9.85 1.14 -9.38
CA LEU A 605 -9.42 0.81 -10.75
C LEU A 605 -7.93 1.12 -10.96
N PHE A 606 -7.47 2.29 -10.50
CA PHE A 606 -6.03 2.64 -10.52
C PHE A 606 -5.18 1.57 -9.83
N SER A 607 -5.61 1.08 -8.66
CA SER A 607 -4.86 0.04 -7.93
C SER A 607 -4.67 -1.24 -8.75
N GLU A 608 -5.67 -1.64 -9.53
CA GLU A 608 -5.59 -2.86 -10.32
C GLU A 608 -4.67 -2.67 -11.52
N TYR A 609 -4.71 -1.51 -12.17
CA TYR A 609 -3.75 -1.18 -13.22
C TYR A 609 -2.32 -1.02 -12.72
N LEU A 610 -2.13 -0.50 -11.50
CA LEU A 610 -0.81 -0.44 -10.87
C LEU A 610 -0.27 -1.85 -10.57
N LYS A 611 -1.10 -2.76 -10.05
CA LYS A 611 -0.72 -4.17 -9.86
C LYS A 611 -0.37 -4.84 -11.19
N ARG A 612 -1.16 -4.62 -12.24
CA ARG A 612 -0.87 -5.09 -13.60
C ARG A 612 0.49 -4.58 -14.08
N ALA A 613 0.72 -3.27 -14.00
CA ALA A 613 1.97 -2.63 -14.41
C ALA A 613 3.18 -3.19 -13.65
N LEU A 614 3.08 -3.38 -12.33
CA LEU A 614 4.14 -3.99 -11.52
C LEU A 614 4.47 -5.43 -11.91
N ASN A 615 3.55 -6.15 -12.56
CA ASN A 615 3.77 -7.50 -13.05
C ASN A 615 4.21 -7.54 -14.52
N GLU A 616 4.54 -6.41 -15.13
CA GLU A 616 5.09 -6.37 -16.49
C GLU A 616 6.56 -6.83 -16.49
N PRO A 617 6.92 -7.94 -17.16
CA PRO A 617 8.24 -8.56 -17.02
C PRO A 617 9.38 -7.64 -17.46
N HIS A 618 9.19 -6.83 -18.51
CA HIS A 618 10.24 -5.96 -19.05
C HIS A 618 10.69 -4.85 -18.09
N LEU A 619 9.88 -4.48 -17.10
CA LEU A 619 10.29 -3.51 -16.08
C LEU A 619 11.41 -4.03 -15.16
N TRP A 620 11.63 -5.36 -15.15
CA TRP A 620 12.46 -6.02 -14.16
C TRP A 620 13.58 -6.89 -14.74
N LYS A 621 13.61 -7.06 -16.08
CA LYS A 621 14.62 -7.89 -16.77
C LYS A 621 16.04 -7.33 -16.66
N GLU A 622 16.17 -6.02 -16.53
CA GLU A 622 17.45 -5.31 -16.52
C GLU A 622 17.61 -4.43 -15.26
N GLY A 623 18.78 -3.82 -15.06
CA GLY A 623 19.07 -2.96 -13.91
C GLY A 623 19.24 -3.69 -12.56
N ASN A 624 19.31 -2.92 -11.48
CA ASN A 624 19.56 -3.44 -10.13
C ASN A 624 18.31 -3.49 -9.24
N LEU A 625 17.16 -3.08 -9.77
CA LEU A 625 15.89 -3.13 -9.07
C LEU A 625 15.29 -4.54 -9.12
N TYR A 626 14.68 -4.93 -8.00
CA TYR A 626 14.10 -6.26 -7.81
C TYR A 626 12.72 -6.16 -7.14
N PHE A 627 11.75 -6.83 -7.74
CA PHE A 627 10.37 -6.91 -7.26
C PHE A 627 9.87 -8.35 -7.34
N ASN A 628 9.51 -8.96 -6.21
CA ASN A 628 9.05 -10.35 -6.16
C ASN A 628 7.77 -10.51 -5.35
N VAL A 629 7.33 -11.77 -5.24
CA VAL A 629 6.12 -12.18 -4.51
C VAL A 629 6.15 -11.80 -3.01
N LYS A 630 7.33 -11.67 -2.39
CA LYS A 630 7.50 -11.20 -1.00
C LYS A 630 7.34 -9.68 -0.87
N ASN A 631 7.41 -8.92 -1.95
CA ASN A 631 7.23 -7.48 -1.95
C ASN A 631 5.75 -7.15 -1.67
N LYS A 632 5.48 -6.73 -0.43
CA LYS A 632 4.13 -6.31 -0.02
C LYS A 632 3.73 -5.05 -0.78
N PHE A 633 2.69 -5.19 -1.62
CA PHE A 633 1.88 -4.07 -2.06
C PHE A 633 0.84 -3.77 -0.99
N THR A 634 0.84 -2.54 -0.47
CA THR A 634 -0.13 -2.11 0.54
C THR A 634 -0.81 -0.83 0.11
N ILE A 635 -2.13 -0.82 0.20
CA ILE A 635 -2.91 0.40 0.10
C ILE A 635 -3.12 0.87 1.53
N ARG A 636 -2.58 2.03 1.90
CA ARG A 636 -2.88 2.60 3.22
C ARG A 636 -4.30 3.12 3.19
N HIS A 637 -5.27 2.32 3.61
CA HIS A 637 -6.68 2.64 3.43
C HIS A 637 -7.14 3.99 4.00
N GLU A 638 -6.43 4.57 4.97
CA GLU A 638 -6.74 5.87 5.58
C GLU A 638 -6.09 7.08 4.86
N LYS A 639 -5.15 6.83 3.94
CA LYS A 639 -4.45 7.82 3.09
C LYS A 639 -4.19 7.14 1.75
N PRO A 640 -4.81 7.53 0.60
CA PRO A 640 -4.73 6.85 -0.71
C PRO A 640 -3.32 6.94 -1.32
N VAL A 641 -2.39 6.34 -0.60
CA VAL A 641 -0.97 6.21 -0.87
C VAL A 641 -0.82 4.74 -1.22
N PHE A 642 -0.43 4.51 -2.47
CA PHE A 642 -0.12 3.18 -2.95
C PHE A 642 1.35 2.95 -2.66
N THR A 643 1.61 2.14 -1.64
CA THR A 643 2.97 1.84 -1.19
C THR A 643 3.35 0.45 -1.67
N PHE A 644 4.49 0.34 -2.35
CA PHE A 644 5.12 -0.94 -2.64
C PHE A 644 6.61 -0.88 -2.34
N GLY A 645 7.14 -2.02 -1.91
CA GLY A 645 8.57 -2.18 -1.71
C GLY A 645 9.23 -2.67 -2.99
N VAL A 646 10.45 -2.21 -3.28
CA VAL A 646 11.40 -2.85 -4.20
C VAL A 646 12.72 -3.06 -3.47
N TYR A 647 13.60 -3.90 -3.99
CA TYR A 647 14.97 -4.01 -3.52
C TYR A 647 15.94 -3.50 -4.58
N TRP A 648 17.08 -3.01 -4.12
CA TRP A 648 18.21 -2.64 -4.95
C TRP A 648 19.42 -3.50 -4.58
N PHE A 649 20.04 -4.11 -5.58
CA PHE A 649 21.28 -4.89 -5.43
C PHE A 649 22.44 -4.15 -6.07
N GLY A 650 23.36 -3.63 -5.26
CA GLY A 650 24.52 -2.89 -5.75
C GLY A 650 25.76 -3.09 -4.91
N SER A 651 26.85 -2.46 -5.36
CA SER A 651 28.17 -2.60 -4.77
C SER A 651 28.26 -2.05 -3.35
N VAL A 652 27.63 -0.92 -3.06
CA VAL A 652 27.56 -0.29 -1.74
C VAL A 652 26.37 -0.87 -0.97
N TYR A 653 25.22 -0.94 -1.63
CA TYR A 653 23.97 -1.40 -1.06
C TYR A 653 23.69 -2.84 -1.48
N LYS A 654 24.30 -3.78 -0.74
CA LYS A 654 24.24 -5.22 -1.02
C LYS A 654 22.80 -5.74 -1.19
N GLN A 655 21.86 -5.20 -0.42
CA GLN A 655 20.42 -5.34 -0.66
C GLN A 655 19.67 -4.19 0.05
N LEU A 656 19.38 -3.10 -0.65
CA LEU A 656 18.63 -1.98 -0.09
C LEU A 656 17.13 -2.17 -0.33
N LYS A 657 16.36 -2.26 0.75
CA LYS A 657 14.90 -2.17 0.68
C LYS A 657 14.47 -0.72 0.47
N ILE A 658 13.70 -0.48 -0.58
CA ILE A 658 13.19 0.84 -0.97
C ILE A 658 11.66 0.81 -0.89
N SER A 659 11.07 1.75 -0.17
CA SER A 659 9.63 2.01 -0.17
C SER A 659 9.31 3.08 -1.21
N ILE A 660 8.34 2.83 -2.07
CA ILE A 660 7.85 3.79 -3.05
C ILE A 660 6.39 4.10 -2.73
N ASP A 661 6.09 5.37 -2.45
CA ASP A 661 4.77 5.88 -2.12
C ASP A 661 4.24 6.69 -3.31
N LEU A 662 3.13 6.24 -3.92
CA LEU A 662 2.47 6.91 -5.04
C LEU A 662 1.15 7.53 -4.58
N VAL A 663 0.95 8.82 -4.89
CA VAL A 663 -0.20 9.60 -4.42
C VAL A 663 -0.93 10.27 -5.59
N PRO A 664 -2.07 9.72 -6.05
CA PRO A 664 -2.88 10.34 -7.09
C PRO A 664 -3.49 11.67 -6.63
N ALA A 665 -3.40 12.68 -7.51
CA ALA A 665 -3.84 14.04 -7.25
C ALA A 665 -4.30 14.74 -8.54
N VAL A 666 -4.97 15.88 -8.37
CA VAL A 666 -5.21 16.88 -9.42
C VAL A 666 -4.37 18.11 -9.11
N TYR A 667 -3.78 18.71 -10.16
CA TYR A 667 -2.87 19.84 -10.02
C TYR A 667 -3.19 20.98 -11.00
N LYS A 668 -3.97 21.95 -10.52
CA LYS A 668 -4.14 23.23 -11.21
C LYS A 668 -3.03 24.19 -10.76
N ARG A 669 -1.98 24.33 -11.57
CA ARG A 669 -0.82 25.18 -11.24
C ARG A 669 -1.26 26.59 -10.84
N GLY A 670 -0.71 27.08 -9.73
CA GLY A 670 -1.05 28.39 -9.15
C GLY A 670 -2.41 28.45 -8.43
N TRP A 671 -3.15 27.35 -8.34
CA TRP A 671 -4.38 27.30 -7.57
C TRP A 671 -4.10 27.29 -6.06
N TRP A 672 -4.87 28.10 -5.33
CA TRP A 672 -4.86 28.18 -3.88
C TRP A 672 -6.30 28.14 -3.33
N PRO A 673 -6.51 27.63 -2.10
CA PRO A 673 -7.80 27.68 -1.43
C PRO A 673 -8.33 29.12 -1.33
N THR A 674 -9.61 29.31 -1.61
CA THR A 674 -10.25 30.65 -1.65
C THR A 674 -10.26 31.36 -0.30
N ASN A 675 -10.10 30.63 0.80
CA ASN A 675 -10.00 31.18 2.16
C ASN A 675 -8.55 31.57 2.56
N ILE A 676 -7.58 31.45 1.66
CA ILE A 676 -6.18 31.79 1.91
C ILE A 676 -5.79 33.01 1.07
N ASP A 677 -5.41 34.08 1.77
CA ASP A 677 -4.79 35.25 1.16
C ASP A 677 -3.28 35.02 1.04
N VAL A 678 -2.89 34.44 -0.10
CA VAL A 678 -1.52 33.97 -0.37
C VAL A 678 -0.51 35.12 -0.34
N ASP A 679 -0.92 36.32 -0.75
CA ASP A 679 -0.07 37.51 -0.79
C ASP A 679 0.26 38.04 0.61
N LYS A 680 -0.46 37.60 1.65
CA LYS A 680 -0.17 37.92 3.05
C LYS A 680 0.77 36.92 3.73
N ILE A 681 1.14 35.83 3.08
CA ILE A 681 2.05 34.83 3.67
C ILE A 681 3.51 35.34 3.52
N PRO A 682 4.25 35.58 4.61
CA PRO A 682 5.51 36.33 4.57
C PRO A 682 6.61 35.74 3.66
N LEU A 683 6.75 34.42 3.62
CA LEU A 683 7.78 33.74 2.83
C LEU A 683 7.33 33.36 1.40
N VAL A 684 6.16 33.80 0.94
CA VAL A 684 5.70 33.48 -0.42
C VAL A 684 6.39 34.36 -1.46
N SER A 685 7.15 33.72 -2.35
CA SER A 685 7.69 34.31 -3.58
C SER A 685 6.74 34.08 -4.77
N PRO A 686 6.93 34.77 -5.91
CA PRO A 686 6.17 34.50 -7.13
C PRO A 686 6.22 33.03 -7.57
N ASP A 687 7.37 32.37 -7.44
CA ASP A 687 7.52 30.96 -7.77
C ASP A 687 6.74 30.05 -6.82
N ILE A 688 6.74 30.35 -5.51
CA ILE A 688 5.94 29.63 -4.52
C ILE A 688 4.44 29.83 -4.79
N LYS A 689 4.02 31.05 -5.11
CA LYS A 689 2.64 31.37 -5.49
C LYS A 689 2.23 30.59 -6.74
N ALA A 690 3.10 30.53 -7.74
CA ALA A 690 2.87 29.76 -8.97
C ALA A 690 2.88 28.24 -8.73
N ALA A 691 3.57 27.76 -7.69
CA ALA A 691 3.55 26.34 -7.32
C ALA A 691 2.17 25.90 -6.80
N GLY A 692 1.51 26.70 -5.96
CA GLY A 692 0.14 26.41 -5.51
C GLY A 692 -0.01 25.10 -4.71
N CYS A 693 -1.22 24.54 -4.73
CA CYS A 693 -1.59 23.34 -3.98
C CYS A 693 -1.99 22.17 -4.88
N PHE A 694 -1.72 20.94 -4.43
CA PHE A 694 -2.33 19.72 -4.96
C PHE A 694 -3.70 19.48 -4.32
N LEU A 695 -4.57 18.82 -5.07
CA LEU A 695 -5.78 18.19 -4.54
C LEU A 695 -5.59 16.66 -4.57
N ILE A 696 -5.18 16.09 -3.44
CA ILE A 696 -4.94 14.65 -3.29
C ILE A 696 -6.28 13.93 -3.23
N LEU A 697 -6.41 12.78 -3.90
CA LEU A 697 -7.65 11.99 -3.96
C LEU A 697 -8.02 11.28 -2.63
N GLN A 698 -7.76 11.93 -1.48
CA GLN A 698 -8.05 11.43 -0.13
C GLN A 698 -9.35 11.99 0.40
N THR A 699 -10.29 11.11 0.77
CA THR A 699 -11.57 11.50 1.37
C THR A 699 -11.58 11.51 2.89
N LYS A 700 -12.48 12.31 3.49
CA LYS A 700 -12.55 12.58 4.94
C LYS A 700 -12.94 11.35 5.79
N LYS A 701 -13.60 10.35 5.20
CA LYS A 701 -14.19 9.19 5.92
C LYS A 701 -13.51 7.85 5.63
N LEU A 702 -12.28 7.85 5.12
CA LEU A 702 -11.56 6.62 4.80
C LEU A 702 -11.07 5.91 6.07
N LYS A 703 -11.93 5.11 6.69
CA LYS A 703 -11.56 3.77 7.16
C LYS A 703 -12.13 2.81 6.14
N ILE A 704 -11.32 2.31 5.21
CA ILE A 704 -11.69 1.08 4.51
C ILE A 704 -11.50 0.00 5.58
N SER A 705 -12.54 -0.26 6.37
CA SER A 705 -12.57 -1.46 7.19
C SER A 705 -12.52 -2.63 6.22
N VAL A 706 -11.61 -3.57 6.48
CA VAL A 706 -11.42 -4.78 5.67
C VAL A 706 -12.71 -5.61 5.59
N ASP A 707 -13.66 -5.36 6.51
CA ASP A 707 -14.79 -6.25 6.71
C ASP A 707 -16.15 -5.68 6.23
N ASN A 708 -16.36 -4.36 6.03
CA ASN A 708 -17.74 -3.82 5.82
C ASN A 708 -17.87 -2.55 4.93
N SER A 709 -16.93 -2.23 4.02
CA SER A 709 -17.00 -0.99 3.20
C SER A 709 -17.32 -1.22 1.73
N HIS A 710 -17.87 -2.37 1.39
CA HIS A 710 -17.79 -2.93 0.05
C HIS A 710 -19.13 -3.06 -0.69
N CYS A 711 -20.20 -2.44 -0.19
CA CYS A 711 -21.52 -2.63 -0.75
C CYS A 711 -21.67 -1.88 -2.08
N ILE A 712 -22.20 -2.59 -3.09
CA ILE A 712 -22.96 -1.97 -4.20
C ILE A 712 -24.12 -1.13 -3.63
N SER A 713 -24.55 -1.43 -2.40
CA SER A 713 -25.59 -0.68 -1.72
C SER A 713 -25.20 0.73 -1.26
N GLN A 714 -23.98 1.25 -1.40
CA GLN A 714 -23.79 2.69 -1.09
C GLN A 714 -24.40 3.64 -2.13
N THR A 715 -24.76 3.15 -3.32
CA THR A 715 -25.68 3.87 -4.24
C THR A 715 -27.15 3.53 -3.97
N CYS A 716 -27.43 2.46 -3.22
CA CYS A 716 -28.78 2.00 -2.86
C CYS A 716 -29.10 2.11 -1.36
N ASN A 717 -28.29 2.79 -0.55
CA ASN A 717 -28.52 2.87 0.89
C ASN A 717 -29.73 3.74 1.05
N THR A 718 -30.82 3.09 1.46
CA THR A 718 -32.12 3.68 1.72
C THR A 718 -32.11 4.63 2.91
N GLU A 719 -30.93 4.88 3.53
CA GLU A 719 -30.76 5.66 4.77
C GLU A 719 -29.53 6.61 4.79
N ASP A 720 -28.71 6.70 3.72
CA ASP A 720 -27.56 7.62 3.72
C ASP A 720 -28.05 9.09 3.58
N ASN A 721 -28.06 9.84 4.68
CA ASN A 721 -28.30 11.29 4.68
C ASN A 721 -27.31 12.01 3.74
N ASP A 722 -27.73 13.11 3.09
CA ASP A 722 -26.91 13.96 2.17
C ASP A 722 -25.50 14.31 2.71
N VAL A 723 -25.35 14.34 4.04
CA VAL A 723 -24.11 14.61 4.78
C VAL A 723 -23.01 13.60 4.49
N ASP A 724 -23.33 12.33 4.21
CA ASP A 724 -22.33 11.29 3.95
C ASP A 724 -21.86 11.24 2.49
N LEU A 725 -22.70 11.63 1.53
CA LEU A 725 -22.29 11.78 0.13
C LEU A 725 -21.32 12.97 -0.03
N ALA A 726 -21.57 14.08 0.66
CA ALA A 726 -20.67 15.24 0.67
C ALA A 726 -19.24 14.88 1.14
N LYS A 727 -19.10 13.97 2.12
CA LYS A 727 -17.79 13.50 2.59
C LYS A 727 -17.08 12.57 1.61
N LYS A 728 -17.81 11.85 0.75
CA LYS A 728 -17.26 10.98 -0.30
C LYS A 728 -16.67 11.79 -1.47
N ARG A 729 -17.14 13.04 -1.68
CA ARG A 729 -16.62 14.00 -2.70
C ARG A 729 -15.34 14.75 -2.27
N MET A 730 -15.13 14.89 -0.96
CA MET A 730 -14.07 15.74 -0.41
C MET A 730 -12.68 15.15 -0.69
N LEU A 731 -11.80 15.95 -1.27
CA LEU A 731 -10.41 15.62 -1.60
C LEU A 731 -9.48 16.51 -0.78
N ARG A 732 -8.38 15.98 -0.27
CA ARG A 732 -7.50 16.69 0.67
C ARG A 732 -6.60 17.69 -0.06
N ILE A 733 -6.53 18.90 0.46
CA ILE A 733 -5.63 19.95 -0.03
C ILE A 733 -4.23 19.70 0.54
N SER A 734 -3.21 19.79 -0.32
CA SER A 734 -1.81 19.63 0.06
C SER A 734 -0.95 20.75 -0.50
N ALA A 735 -0.25 21.47 0.37
CA ALA A 735 0.70 22.52 0.00
C ALA A 735 2.08 21.98 -0.41
N ALA A 736 2.22 20.66 -0.66
CA ALA A 736 3.50 20.04 -1.01
C ALA A 736 4.26 20.74 -2.17
N PRO A 737 3.64 21.23 -3.26
CA PRO A 737 4.36 21.98 -4.30
C PRO A 737 5.01 23.25 -3.75
N ALA A 738 4.24 24.06 -3.01
CA ALA A 738 4.72 25.28 -2.37
C ALA A 738 5.82 24.99 -1.33
N GLU A 739 5.66 23.94 -0.51
CA GLU A 739 6.66 23.50 0.47
C GLU A 739 7.98 23.08 -0.18
N ILE A 740 7.93 22.30 -1.25
CA ILE A 740 9.12 21.86 -1.98
C ILE A 740 9.81 23.07 -2.63
N CYS A 741 9.03 23.99 -3.22
CA CYS A 741 9.55 25.22 -3.81
C CYS A 741 10.25 26.09 -2.75
N LEU A 742 9.65 26.24 -1.57
CA LEU A 742 10.26 26.96 -0.46
C LEU A 742 11.53 26.25 0.02
N MET A 743 11.50 24.94 0.28
CA MET A 743 12.68 24.17 0.71
C MET A 743 13.87 24.27 -0.26
N LYS A 744 13.60 24.27 -1.56
CA LYS A 744 14.63 24.41 -2.61
C LYS A 744 15.22 25.82 -2.68
N SER A 745 14.44 26.84 -2.34
CA SER A 745 14.88 28.25 -2.33
C SER A 745 15.50 28.69 -0.99
N LEU A 746 15.41 27.88 0.07
CA LEU A 746 16.05 28.18 1.35
C LEU A 746 17.58 28.34 1.21
N PRO A 747 18.20 29.26 1.96
CA PRO A 747 19.65 29.30 2.11
C PRO A 747 20.20 27.95 2.60
N ASN A 748 21.37 27.53 2.09
CA ASN A 748 21.96 26.21 2.40
C ASN A 748 22.07 25.94 3.90
N LYS A 749 22.39 26.95 4.72
CA LYS A 749 22.50 26.81 6.18
C LYS A 749 21.20 26.35 6.84
N PHE A 750 20.03 26.81 6.37
CA PHE A 750 18.72 26.38 6.89
C PHE A 750 18.39 24.95 6.48
N ARG A 751 18.72 24.57 5.24
CA ARG A 751 18.55 23.18 4.78
C ARG A 751 19.45 22.23 5.56
N GLN A 752 20.71 22.60 5.78
CA GLN A 752 21.64 21.85 6.62
C GLN A 752 21.18 21.78 8.08
N ALA A 753 20.62 22.85 8.63
CA ALA A 753 20.08 22.85 9.99
C ALA A 753 18.85 21.93 10.14
N TYR A 754 17.97 21.92 9.14
CA TYR A 754 16.86 20.96 9.07
C TYR A 754 17.37 19.52 9.02
N VAL A 755 18.39 19.25 8.20
CA VAL A 755 19.03 17.94 8.10
C VAL A 755 19.69 17.54 9.42
N LEU A 756 20.44 18.45 10.06
CA LEU A 756 21.07 18.21 11.36
C LEU A 756 20.03 17.86 12.43
N ALA A 757 18.91 18.60 12.47
CA ALA A 757 17.79 18.27 13.36
C ALA A 757 17.22 16.86 13.10
N LYS A 758 17.08 16.45 11.83
CA LYS A 758 16.65 15.09 11.49
C LYS A 758 17.66 14.03 11.93
N ILE A 759 18.97 14.31 11.83
CA ILE A 759 20.02 13.39 12.25
C ILE A 759 20.00 13.23 13.77
N LEU A 760 19.97 14.33 14.51
CA LEU A 760 20.01 14.33 15.97
C LEU A 760 18.89 13.49 16.57
N LYS A 761 17.63 13.73 16.16
CA LYS A 761 16.50 12.94 16.69
C LYS A 761 16.59 11.43 16.38
N ASN A 762 17.38 11.03 15.37
CA ASN A 762 17.54 9.65 14.96
C ASN A 762 18.76 8.97 15.62
N VAL A 763 19.80 9.72 15.96
CA VAL A 763 21.02 9.23 16.62
C VAL A 763 20.88 9.21 18.14
N CYS A 764 20.02 10.06 18.72
CA CYS A 764 19.76 10.07 20.16
C CYS A 764 19.34 8.68 20.72
N PRO A 765 19.75 8.37 21.96
CA PRO A 765 19.26 7.19 22.68
C PRO A 765 17.77 7.32 23.01
N GLU A 766 17.18 6.22 23.48
CA GLU A 766 15.79 6.22 23.96
C GLU A 766 15.67 7.00 25.28
N ILE A 767 14.47 7.50 25.55
CA ILE A 767 14.12 8.16 26.79
C ILE A 767 13.14 7.28 27.55
N ASP A 768 13.48 7.02 28.80
CA ASP A 768 12.62 6.36 29.77
C ASP A 768 12.02 7.41 30.73
N VAL A 769 10.70 7.57 30.71
CA VAL A 769 10.00 8.59 31.50
C VAL A 769 9.58 7.99 32.82
N GLU A 770 10.11 8.49 33.94
CA GLU A 770 9.76 7.98 35.28
C GLU A 770 8.36 8.42 35.72
N THR A 771 7.37 7.58 35.44
CA THR A 771 5.94 7.83 35.74
C THR A 771 5.65 8.01 37.24
N LYS A 772 6.48 7.42 38.11
CA LYS A 772 6.40 7.55 39.57
C LYS A 772 6.53 9.00 40.03
N GLN A 773 7.47 9.73 39.42
CA GLN A 773 7.73 11.13 39.74
C GLN A 773 6.52 12.04 39.48
N TYR A 774 5.62 11.60 38.59
CA TYR A 774 4.44 12.35 38.15
C TYR A 774 3.11 11.81 38.73
N GLY A 775 3.16 10.90 39.71
CA GLY A 775 1.95 10.37 40.36
C GLY A 775 1.04 9.52 39.46
N LEU A 776 1.58 8.95 38.37
CA LEU A 776 0.81 8.19 37.37
C LEU A 776 0.64 6.69 37.71
N GLU A 777 1.00 6.25 38.93
CA GLU A 777 1.05 4.83 39.33
C GLU A 777 -0.34 4.16 39.45
N GLU A 778 -1.39 4.94 39.72
CA GLU A 778 -2.76 4.42 39.98
C GLU A 778 -3.62 4.26 38.71
N LEU A 779 -3.11 4.66 37.54
CA LEU A 779 -3.85 4.72 36.27
C LEU A 779 -3.62 3.47 35.41
N ASP A 780 -4.51 2.48 35.59
CA ASP A 780 -4.83 1.35 34.71
C ASP A 780 -3.65 0.48 34.20
N MET A 781 -3.64 -0.82 34.54
CA MET A 781 -2.49 -1.73 34.42
C MET A 781 -1.95 -1.94 32.98
N GLU A 782 -2.69 -1.52 31.95
CA GLU A 782 -2.24 -1.55 30.55
C GLU A 782 -1.30 -0.38 30.19
N TYR A 783 -1.23 0.67 31.02
CA TYR A 783 -0.45 1.91 30.79
C TYR A 783 0.66 2.17 31.81
N ALA A 784 0.79 1.32 32.84
CA ALA A 784 1.69 1.51 33.98
C ALA A 784 3.20 1.26 33.69
N ARG A 785 3.57 0.82 32.47
CA ARG A 785 4.97 0.74 32.05
C ARG A 785 5.23 1.75 30.92
N PRO A 786 5.87 2.91 31.21
CA PRO A 786 6.30 3.83 30.16
C PRO A 786 7.19 3.04 29.20
N ARG A 787 6.78 2.97 27.93
CA ARG A 787 7.62 2.37 26.91
C ARG A 787 8.77 3.33 26.65
N ARG A 788 10.02 2.85 26.75
CA ARG A 788 11.19 3.59 26.27
C ARG A 788 10.91 4.11 24.88
N THR A 789 11.27 5.35 24.64
CA THR A 789 10.83 6.04 23.41
C THR A 789 11.95 6.80 22.77
N LYS A 790 12.08 6.63 21.46
CA LYS A 790 13.09 7.36 20.69
C LYS A 790 12.58 8.74 20.28
N PRO A 791 13.39 9.82 20.35
CA PRO A 791 12.99 11.15 19.92
C PRO A 791 12.39 11.20 18.50
N SER A 792 12.86 10.35 17.58
CA SER A 792 12.34 10.22 16.23
C SER A 792 10.86 9.82 16.15
N GLU A 793 10.31 9.19 17.19
CA GLU A 793 8.91 8.76 17.25
C GLU A 793 7.95 9.93 17.50
N PHE A 794 8.36 10.94 18.29
CA PHE A 794 7.54 12.13 18.58
C PHE A 794 7.88 13.32 17.68
N LEU A 795 9.16 13.51 17.37
CA LEU A 795 9.64 14.64 16.58
C LEU A 795 9.56 14.28 15.09
N LYS A 796 8.38 14.47 14.50
CA LYS A 796 8.15 14.14 13.10
C LYS A 796 8.82 15.14 12.16
N SER A 797 9.26 14.67 10.98
CA SER A 797 10.01 15.50 10.04
C SER A 797 9.22 16.68 9.46
N TYR A 798 7.88 16.58 9.35
CA TYR A 798 7.04 17.71 8.95
C TYR A 798 6.99 18.80 10.03
N MET A 799 7.08 18.43 11.32
CA MET A 799 7.11 19.40 12.41
C MET A 799 8.38 20.22 12.33
N LEU A 800 9.52 19.55 12.20
CA LEU A 800 10.81 20.20 12.00
C LEU A 800 10.83 21.09 10.75
N LYS A 801 10.20 20.64 9.65
CA LYS A 801 10.13 21.40 8.39
C LYS A 801 9.34 22.69 8.57
N ASN A 802 8.16 22.63 9.17
CA ASN A 802 7.36 23.82 9.46
C ASN A 802 8.10 24.75 10.42
N SER A 803 8.77 24.22 11.46
CA SER A 803 9.61 25.03 12.34
C SER A 803 10.72 25.77 11.61
N VAL A 804 11.35 25.16 10.58
CA VAL A 804 12.34 25.85 9.74
C VAL A 804 11.74 27.07 9.05
N PHE A 805 10.53 26.92 8.49
CA PHE A 805 9.84 28.03 7.81
C PHE A 805 9.49 29.15 8.77
N TYR A 806 8.89 28.84 9.92
CA TYR A 806 8.57 29.87 10.90
C TYR A 806 9.79 30.53 11.53
N VAL A 807 10.89 29.79 11.75
CA VAL A 807 12.15 30.38 12.24
C VAL A 807 12.72 31.36 11.22
N LEU A 808 12.69 31.03 9.93
CA LEU A 808 13.13 31.96 8.87
C LEU A 808 12.24 33.21 8.84
N ASP A 809 10.93 33.04 8.92
CA ASP A 809 9.95 34.12 8.97
C ASP A 809 10.22 35.07 10.15
N GLU A 810 10.38 34.53 11.37
CA GLU A 810 10.70 35.32 12.57
C GLU A 810 12.01 36.09 12.44
N LEU A 811 13.04 35.50 11.81
CA LEU A 811 14.33 36.16 11.62
C LEU A 811 14.21 37.34 10.65
N LYS A 812 13.47 37.18 9.55
CA LYS A 812 13.20 38.26 8.60
C LYS A 812 12.37 39.37 9.22
N MET A 813 11.31 39.04 9.95
CA MET A 813 10.46 40.01 10.66
C MET A 813 11.23 40.85 11.69
N LYS A 814 12.23 40.27 12.34
CA LYS A 814 13.06 40.95 13.34
C LYS A 814 14.30 41.64 12.76
N ASN A 815 14.44 41.67 11.42
CA ASN A 815 15.63 42.19 10.73
C ASN A 815 16.95 41.59 11.25
N HIS A 816 16.94 40.34 11.71
CA HIS A 816 18.18 39.66 12.11
C HIS A 816 18.95 39.22 10.85
N LEU A 817 20.26 39.41 10.86
CA LEU A 817 21.12 39.02 9.74
C LEU A 817 21.24 37.49 9.67
N GLU A 818 20.68 36.90 8.62
CA GLU A 818 20.79 35.45 8.34
C GLU A 818 22.25 34.99 8.26
N ASP A 819 23.15 35.88 7.81
CA ASP A 819 24.57 35.59 7.65
C ASP A 819 25.32 35.38 8.97
N GLU A 820 24.84 35.98 10.07
CA GLU A 820 25.45 35.88 11.41
C GLU A 820 25.15 34.56 12.13
N LEU A 821 24.19 33.78 11.61
CA LEU A 821 23.84 32.48 12.15
C LEU A 821 24.56 31.36 11.39
N ASP A 822 25.05 30.39 12.13
CA ASP A 822 25.56 29.13 11.60
C ASP A 822 24.48 28.03 11.68
N VAL A 823 24.77 26.88 11.07
CA VAL A 823 23.87 25.72 11.03
C VAL A 823 23.41 25.29 12.43
N PHE A 824 24.31 25.39 13.42
CA PHE A 824 24.06 24.97 14.78
C PHE A 824 23.05 25.88 15.50
N LYS A 825 23.26 27.20 15.45
CA LYS A 825 22.34 28.18 16.04
C LYS A 825 20.96 28.11 15.39
N ILE A 826 20.87 27.87 14.09
CA ILE A 826 19.59 27.67 13.40
C ILE A 826 18.94 26.37 13.89
N THR A 827 19.70 25.29 14.06
CA THR A 827 19.19 24.01 14.61
C THR A 827 18.62 24.18 16.02
N ILE A 828 19.30 24.93 16.89
CA ILE A 828 18.80 25.28 18.22
C ILE A 828 17.48 26.06 18.11
N LYS A 829 17.39 27.06 17.22
CA LYS A 829 16.17 27.83 17.00
C LYS A 829 15.00 26.95 16.52
N ILE A 830 15.25 25.95 15.67
CA ILE A 830 14.22 25.00 15.20
C ILE A 830 13.61 24.23 16.38
N TYR A 831 14.44 23.70 17.29
CA TYR A 831 13.98 22.97 18.47
C TYR A 831 13.34 23.89 19.52
N ASN A 832 13.90 25.08 19.74
CA ASN A 832 13.30 26.08 20.62
C ASN A 832 11.93 26.53 20.09
N PHE A 833 11.76 26.63 18.78
CA PHE A 833 10.46 26.93 18.18
C PHE A 833 9.45 25.81 18.41
N LEU A 834 9.86 24.53 18.27
CA LEU A 834 9.00 23.38 18.58
C LEU A 834 8.44 23.40 20.01
N LEU A 835 9.22 23.89 20.98
CA LEU A 835 8.79 24.00 22.38
C LEU A 835 7.63 24.98 22.57
N ARG A 836 7.50 26.01 21.73
CA ARG A 836 6.41 26.99 21.83
C ARG A 836 5.02 26.42 21.51
N PHE A 837 4.97 25.23 20.90
CA PHE A 837 3.72 24.51 20.57
C PHE A 837 3.35 23.47 21.63
N VAL A 838 3.90 23.62 22.84
CA VAL A 838 3.63 22.74 23.97
C VAL A 838 2.63 23.36 24.94
N ASP A 839 2.55 24.69 25.03
CA ASP A 839 1.65 25.39 25.95
C ASP A 839 0.25 25.69 25.37
N GLY A 840 -0.79 25.09 25.97
CA GLY A 840 -2.16 25.65 26.01
C GLY A 840 -3.15 25.24 24.90
N VAL A 841 -4.05 24.30 25.23
CA VAL A 841 -5.44 24.06 24.72
C VAL A 841 -5.67 23.83 23.21
N GLN A 842 -4.83 24.30 22.29
CA GLN A 842 -4.90 23.96 20.84
C GLN A 842 -3.62 23.25 20.39
N MET A 843 -3.65 21.92 20.47
CA MET A 843 -2.50 21.01 20.36
C MET A 843 -2.01 20.72 18.92
N HIS A 844 -2.05 21.68 18.01
CA HIS A 844 -1.69 21.42 16.60
C HIS A 844 -0.72 22.47 16.03
N MET A 845 0.42 22.00 15.52
CA MET A 845 1.30 22.83 14.69
C MET A 845 0.58 23.14 13.38
N ARG A 846 0.35 24.43 13.11
CA ARG A 846 -0.30 24.89 11.89
C ARG A 846 0.66 24.72 10.69
N PRO A 847 0.26 24.02 9.62
CA PRO A 847 1.04 24.01 8.39
C PRO A 847 1.29 25.43 7.91
N TYR A 848 2.52 25.75 7.53
CA TYR A 848 2.94 27.12 7.23
C TYR A 848 2.06 27.80 6.16
N PHE A 849 1.63 27.05 5.13
CA PHE A 849 0.85 27.57 4.02
C PHE A 849 -0.68 27.43 4.16
N LEU A 850 -1.19 26.63 5.10
CA LEU A 850 -2.62 26.34 5.24
C LEU A 850 -3.07 26.78 6.65
N SER A 851 -3.83 27.88 6.75
CA SER A 851 -4.13 28.64 7.98
C SER A 851 -5.00 27.91 9.02
N SER A 852 -5.22 28.56 10.18
CA SER A 852 -5.86 28.04 11.41
C SER A 852 -7.26 27.44 11.28
N ASP A 853 -8.01 27.82 10.24
CA ASP A 853 -9.35 27.28 10.01
C ASP A 853 -9.32 25.96 9.25
N ILE A 854 -8.17 25.54 8.74
CA ILE A 854 -7.96 24.23 8.12
C ILE A 854 -7.43 23.27 9.20
N ASN A 855 -8.34 22.56 9.85
CA ASN A 855 -7.96 21.43 10.69
C ASN A 855 -7.35 20.33 9.81
N VAL A 856 -6.03 20.36 9.62
CA VAL A 856 -5.30 19.21 9.12
C VAL A 856 -5.40 18.14 10.20
N PHE A 857 -6.38 17.24 10.05
CA PHE A 857 -6.57 16.07 10.91
C PHE A 857 -5.28 15.24 10.94
N GLU A 858 -4.43 15.52 11.91
CA GLU A 858 -3.63 14.48 12.51
C GLU A 858 -4.54 13.67 13.41
N LYS A 859 -4.29 12.36 13.47
CA LYS A 859 -5.09 11.37 14.20
C LYS A 859 -5.14 11.69 15.70
N SER A 860 -5.90 12.67 16.14
CA SER A 860 -6.44 12.64 17.49
C SER A 860 -7.68 11.76 17.43
N LYS A 861 -7.50 10.46 17.67
CA LYS A 861 -8.50 9.80 18.51
C LYS A 861 -8.64 10.68 19.74
N GLU A 862 -9.85 10.89 20.24
CA GLU A 862 -10.01 11.45 21.59
C GLU A 862 -9.15 10.58 22.53
N LEU A 863 -7.98 11.09 22.88
CA LEU A 863 -7.07 10.44 23.79
C LEU A 863 -7.53 10.85 25.19
N SER A 864 -7.51 9.91 26.12
CA SER A 864 -7.69 10.25 27.53
C SER A 864 -6.64 11.31 27.92
N PHE A 865 -7.00 12.19 28.85
CA PHE A 865 -6.11 13.22 29.39
C PHE A 865 -4.71 12.69 29.71
N ASN A 866 -4.62 11.52 30.34
CA ASN A 866 -3.37 10.89 30.74
C ASN A 866 -2.49 10.46 29.56
N LYS A 867 -3.07 9.98 28.46
CA LYS A 867 -2.30 9.66 27.26
C LYS A 867 -1.71 10.92 26.68
N THR A 868 -2.53 11.95 26.51
CA THR A 868 -2.08 13.26 26.02
C THR A 868 -0.94 13.82 26.87
N PHE A 869 -1.06 13.75 28.20
CA PHE A 869 -0.01 14.15 29.15
C PHE A 869 1.30 13.38 28.97
N ILE A 870 1.26 12.04 28.89
CA ILE A 870 2.46 11.21 28.66
C ILE A 870 3.11 11.52 27.31
N PHE A 871 2.30 11.72 26.26
CA PHE A 871 2.77 12.13 24.93
C PHE A 871 3.51 13.48 24.99
N HIS A 872 3.05 14.44 25.81
CA HIS A 872 3.71 15.72 26.02
C HIS A 872 5.06 15.57 26.73
N LEU A 873 5.09 14.87 27.87
CA LEU A 873 6.32 14.63 28.62
C LEU A 873 7.39 13.96 27.76
N GLN A 874 7.02 12.88 27.04
CA GLN A 874 7.96 12.18 26.17
C GLN A 874 8.52 13.09 25.06
N ARG A 875 7.70 13.98 24.49
CA ARG A 875 8.13 14.96 23.49
C ARG A 875 9.07 16.02 24.09
N GLU A 876 8.76 16.55 25.26
CA GLU A 876 9.60 17.56 25.93
C GLU A 876 10.97 17.00 26.30
N PHE A 877 11.01 15.83 26.93
CA PHE A 877 12.27 15.16 27.24
C PHE A 877 13.08 14.85 25.98
N SER A 878 12.40 14.48 24.88
CA SER A 878 13.05 14.31 23.58
C SER A 878 13.73 15.58 23.10
N ILE A 879 13.11 16.74 23.30
CA ILE A 879 13.70 18.03 22.92
C ILE A 879 14.82 18.42 23.88
N LYS A 880 14.67 18.23 25.20
CA LYS A 880 15.74 18.47 26.19
C LYS A 880 16.99 17.68 25.88
N LEU A 881 16.84 16.39 25.56
CA LEU A 881 17.94 15.52 25.17
C LEU A 881 18.71 16.11 23.99
N VAL A 882 17.99 16.52 22.94
CA VAL A 882 18.63 17.11 21.75
C VAL A 882 19.28 18.45 22.05
N LEU A 883 18.62 19.33 22.80
CA LEU A 883 19.18 20.64 23.19
C LEU A 883 20.43 20.48 24.07
N GLY A 884 20.49 19.48 24.94
CA GLY A 884 21.69 19.22 25.73
C GLY A 884 22.85 18.65 24.92
N ILE A 885 22.60 17.86 23.87
CA ILE A 885 23.63 17.48 22.89
C ILE A 885 24.16 18.74 22.19
N LEU A 886 23.28 19.68 21.87
CA LEU A 886 23.60 21.01 21.34
C LEU A 886 24.16 21.96 22.43
N ASN A 887 24.44 21.47 23.64
CA ASN A 887 24.94 22.26 24.78
C ASN A 887 24.18 23.58 25.01
N GLU A 888 22.88 23.58 24.72
CA GLU A 888 22.02 24.75 24.86
C GLU A 888 21.35 24.73 26.23
N LYS A 889 21.35 25.87 26.93
CA LYS A 889 20.63 26.01 28.20
C LYS A 889 19.16 25.69 27.98
N PHE A 890 18.61 24.79 28.79
CA PHE A 890 17.21 24.41 28.70
C PHE A 890 16.30 25.66 28.85
N PRO A 891 15.42 25.93 27.87
CA PRO A 891 14.45 27.01 27.98
C PRO A 891 13.59 26.85 29.22
N LYS A 892 13.08 27.96 29.79
CA LYS A 892 12.24 27.89 31.01
C LYS A 892 10.97 27.09 30.79
N GLU A 893 10.48 27.11 29.55
CA GLU A 893 9.36 26.36 29.02
C GLU A 893 9.58 24.84 29.13
N CYS A 894 10.85 24.36 29.10
CA CYS A 894 11.21 22.98 29.39
C CYS A 894 11.32 22.67 30.90
N LEU A 895 11.47 23.68 31.75
CA LEU A 895 11.61 23.52 33.20
C LEU A 895 10.26 23.46 33.91
N ALA A 896 9.16 23.78 33.21
CA ALA A 896 7.80 23.83 33.74
C ALA A 896 7.10 22.45 33.80
N ALA A 897 7.84 21.40 34.18
CA ALA A 897 7.22 20.19 34.74
C ALA A 897 6.55 20.45 36.11
N GLU A 898 6.60 21.69 36.61
CA GLU A 898 5.94 22.15 37.85
C GLU A 898 4.57 22.82 37.63
N MET A 899 4.06 22.94 36.39
CA MET A 899 2.83 23.71 36.09
C MET A 899 1.72 22.93 35.36
N PHE A 900 1.62 21.61 35.55
CA PHE A 900 0.43 20.84 35.18
C PHE A 900 -0.16 20.07 36.35
#